data_AF-A0A1B0BNI4-F1
#
_entry.id   AF-A0A1B0BNI4-F1
#
_cell.length_a   1.000
_cell.length_b   1.000
_cell.length_c   1.000
_cell.angle_alpha   90.00
_cell.angle_beta   90.00
_cell.angle_gamma   90.00
#
_symmetry.space_group_name_H-M   'P 1'
#
loop_
_entity.id
_entity.type
_entity.pdbx_description
1 polymer ?
#
loop_
_entity_poly.entity_id
_entity_poly.type
_entity_poly.pdbx_seq_one_letter_code
_entity_poly.pdbx_strand_id
1 'polypeptide(L)'
;MQRGKIAFGKINLSLTATDSKASGNAGAGTSMGFKKIDKEQMQRKVEEISGDLESQNLKEIMGITSFGRKAAKIFDINEQIAKAKEAAPTHTQITNAELSKDNALEVEEDDDSEIIGPLPTIALSNSQPTKDEERDEGSGDEESDEDEVDLFKSIPNTHEVKMQHGNKAILALAGDPAGARLASGSIDYDMCFWDFAGMDSSMRSFRTLQPCDNYPIRGLQYSITGDVILVISGNAQAKVLDRDGFEKMECVKGDQYISDMSQTKGHTAQLTAGCWHPFTKEEFLTAALDGTLRIWKGLRNKEQNTVIKTRAQGGLKTSASSCGYNRDATLIAAGCIDGSLQTWDTRKMFVNTTHCVRGAHQKNCEITSVMFSYLGHLIATRSNDETMKLWELRYLKEPLHTWSNLFSRYDTTDCCFSPDDRLLVTGESLSKSQQQANIYFYNVQTFDEVKRIPVTDSHIIKTLWHPKLNQLFVGCGNGVIKCYYDERRSFRGAKLCVVKTYRKKKHAEIMGVSQIITPHALPMFRQEKSRSSRKKVEKERLDPVKSHRPDLPITSGQGGRVASSGGTLSSYVIRNLGLSKRVDDDQDPREAILKYAKEAEENPYWIAPAYKKTQPKPVFSEPVDPNEEQNEPSLKKAKKE
;
A
#
# COMPACT_ATOMS: atom_id res chain seq x y z
N MET A 1 5.28 -26.83 -28.40
CA MET A 1 6.25 -27.34 -27.41
C MET A 1 5.71 -27.06 -26.02
N GLN A 2 5.17 -28.08 -25.36
CA GLN A 2 4.67 -28.01 -23.98
C GLN A 2 5.87 -28.04 -23.01
N ARG A 3 5.92 -27.14 -22.03
CA ARG A 3 6.84 -27.22 -20.88
C ARG A 3 6.08 -27.72 -19.66
N GLY A 4 6.42 -28.93 -19.22
CA GLY A 4 6.00 -29.52 -17.96
C GLY A 4 6.76 -28.95 -16.76
N LYS A 5 6.14 -29.09 -15.59
CA LYS A 5 6.58 -28.63 -14.26
C LYS A 5 7.85 -29.37 -13.80
N ILE A 6 8.77 -28.66 -13.15
CA ILE A 6 9.94 -29.22 -12.46
C ILE A 6 9.66 -29.26 -10.96
N ALA A 7 9.79 -30.45 -10.35
CA ALA A 7 9.86 -30.67 -8.91
C ALA A 7 11.30 -31.08 -8.55
N PHE A 8 11.89 -30.45 -7.53
CA PHE A 8 13.25 -30.78 -7.08
C PHE A 8 13.22 -31.89 -6.01
N GLY A 9 13.94 -32.98 -6.31
CA GLY A 9 14.17 -34.10 -5.41
C GLY A 9 15.30 -33.86 -4.41
N LYS A 10 15.22 -34.56 -3.28
CA LYS A 10 16.18 -34.57 -2.17
C LYS A 10 17.51 -35.22 -2.59
N ILE A 11 18.64 -34.59 -2.23
CA ILE A 11 20.00 -35.09 -2.48
C ILE A 11 20.46 -35.89 -1.24
N ASN A 12 20.76 -37.18 -1.45
CA ASN A 12 21.47 -38.03 -0.48
C ASN A 12 22.98 -37.90 -0.72
N LEU A 13 23.76 -37.61 0.33
CA LEU A 13 25.23 -37.62 0.27
C LEU A 13 25.78 -38.91 0.90
N SER A 14 26.36 -39.77 0.06
CA SER A 14 27.15 -40.94 0.44
C SER A 14 28.64 -40.56 0.53
N LEU A 15 29.25 -40.71 1.70
CA LEU A 15 30.69 -40.54 1.89
C LEU A 15 31.40 -41.90 1.93
N THR A 16 32.28 -42.10 0.94
CA THR A 16 33.14 -43.25 0.71
C THR A 16 34.38 -43.25 1.60
N ALA A 17 34.77 -44.43 2.08
CA ALA A 17 36.01 -44.68 2.82
C ALA A 17 37.22 -44.89 1.89
N THR A 18 38.41 -44.48 2.34
CA THR A 18 39.69 -44.98 1.84
C THR A 18 40.69 -45.12 3.00
N ASP A 19 41.34 -46.28 3.04
CA ASP A 19 42.28 -46.76 4.04
C ASP A 19 43.74 -46.48 3.61
N SER A 20 44.65 -46.13 4.54
CA SER A 20 46.05 -46.59 4.51
C SER A 20 46.81 -46.31 5.82
N LYS A 21 47.67 -47.27 6.19
CA LYS A 21 48.39 -47.48 7.46
C LYS A 21 49.63 -46.59 7.64
N ALA A 22 50.02 -46.32 8.91
CA ALA A 22 51.39 -46.53 9.42
C ALA A 22 51.48 -46.45 10.97
N SER A 23 52.49 -47.16 11.48
CA SER A 23 52.86 -47.61 12.84
C SER A 23 53.14 -46.57 13.95
N GLY A 24 53.05 -47.00 15.23
CA GLY A 24 53.81 -46.35 16.32
C GLY A 24 53.38 -46.62 17.78
N ASN A 25 53.84 -47.74 18.34
CA ASN A 25 54.11 -48.13 19.74
C ASN A 25 53.55 -47.41 21.00
N ALA A 26 52.95 -48.25 21.87
CA ALA A 26 53.11 -48.42 23.33
C ALA A 26 52.87 -47.27 24.35
N GLY A 27 51.92 -47.52 25.28
CA GLY A 27 51.81 -46.83 26.57
C GLY A 27 50.58 -47.28 27.37
N ALA A 28 50.80 -48.00 28.47
CA ALA A 28 49.80 -48.63 29.34
C ALA A 28 48.98 -47.65 30.21
N GLY A 29 47.77 -48.05 30.64
CA GLY A 29 47.13 -47.49 31.84
C GLY A 29 45.60 -47.34 31.86
N THR A 30 44.90 -48.45 32.08
CA THR A 30 43.73 -48.62 32.98
C THR A 30 42.51 -47.65 32.96
N SER A 31 41.34 -48.25 32.69
CA SER A 31 40.11 -48.20 33.52
C SER A 31 39.12 -47.02 33.36
N MET A 32 38.04 -47.22 32.61
CA MET A 32 36.63 -47.35 33.10
C MET A 32 35.62 -47.28 31.93
N GLY A 33 34.64 -48.19 31.94
CA GLY A 33 33.85 -48.57 30.76
C GLY A 33 32.74 -47.62 30.33
N PHE A 34 32.55 -47.54 29.01
CA PHE A 34 31.35 -47.02 28.37
C PHE A 34 30.44 -48.18 27.93
N LYS A 35 29.18 -48.17 28.37
CA LYS A 35 28.12 -49.06 27.88
C LYS A 35 27.82 -48.72 26.41
N LYS A 36 27.83 -49.73 25.54
CA LYS A 36 27.29 -49.61 24.17
C LYS A 36 25.80 -49.32 24.26
N ILE A 37 25.37 -48.18 23.74
CA ILE A 37 23.95 -47.80 23.61
C ILE A 37 23.41 -48.47 22.34
N ASP A 38 22.24 -49.09 22.48
CA ASP A 38 21.61 -49.89 21.43
C ASP A 38 21.08 -49.03 20.28
N LYS A 39 21.10 -49.57 19.05
CA LYS A 39 20.83 -48.81 17.82
C LYS A 39 19.41 -48.26 17.76
N GLU A 40 18.45 -48.96 18.39
CA GLU A 40 17.05 -48.54 18.51
C GLU A 40 16.86 -47.37 19.49
N GLN A 41 17.66 -47.31 20.57
CA GLN A 41 17.66 -46.16 21.48
C GLN A 41 18.23 -44.90 20.81
N MET A 42 19.14 -45.07 19.86
CA MET A 42 19.67 -43.95 19.08
C MET A 42 18.62 -43.43 18.08
N GLN A 43 17.86 -44.32 17.44
CA GLN A 43 16.77 -43.93 16.54
C GLN A 43 15.63 -43.20 17.26
N ARG A 44 15.21 -43.67 18.45
CA ARG A 44 14.21 -42.95 19.25
C ARG A 44 14.67 -41.56 19.71
N LYS A 45 15.95 -41.42 20.08
CA LYS A 45 16.51 -40.11 20.42
C LYS A 45 16.59 -39.17 19.22
N VAL A 46 16.85 -39.69 18.02
CA VAL A 46 16.85 -38.91 16.79
C VAL A 46 15.44 -38.48 16.40
N GLU A 47 14.43 -39.34 16.59
CA GLU A 47 13.02 -38.99 16.39
C GLU A 47 12.53 -37.93 17.39
N GLU A 48 12.90 -38.04 18.68
CA GLU A 48 12.61 -37.01 19.70
C GLU A 48 13.25 -35.65 19.34
N ILE A 49 14.52 -35.65 18.89
CA ILE A 49 15.21 -34.44 18.48
C ILE A 49 14.57 -33.82 17.22
N SER A 50 14.05 -34.64 16.30
CA SER A 50 13.36 -34.16 15.10
C SER A 50 12.02 -33.50 15.39
N GLY A 51 11.26 -34.04 16.36
CA GLY A 51 10.00 -33.44 16.82
C GLY A 51 10.22 -32.12 17.57
N ASP A 52 11.30 -32.03 18.34
CA ASP A 52 11.69 -30.79 19.01
C ASP A 52 12.09 -29.69 18.02
N LEU A 53 12.74 -30.03 16.91
CA LEU A 53 13.15 -29.09 15.86
C LEU A 53 11.97 -28.56 15.04
N GLU A 54 10.98 -29.41 14.72
CA GLU A 54 9.74 -28.99 14.07
C GLU A 54 8.90 -28.07 14.97
N SER A 55 8.87 -28.34 16.28
CA SER A 55 8.18 -27.49 17.25
C SER A 55 8.87 -26.13 17.49
N GLN A 56 10.19 -26.04 17.27
CA GLN A 56 10.94 -24.78 17.30
C GLN A 56 10.71 -23.96 16.03
N ASN A 57 10.70 -24.58 14.85
CA ASN A 57 10.39 -23.90 13.59
C ASN A 57 8.96 -23.30 13.59
N LEU A 58 7.98 -24.03 14.13
CA LEU A 58 6.61 -23.51 14.31
C LEU A 58 6.54 -22.32 15.29
N LYS A 59 7.41 -22.27 16.31
CA LYS A 59 7.49 -21.16 17.26
C LYS A 59 8.15 -19.91 16.67
N GLU A 60 9.14 -20.08 15.79
CA GLU A 60 9.77 -18.96 15.07
C GLU A 60 8.82 -18.36 14.01
N ILE A 61 8.06 -19.19 13.30
CA ILE A 61 7.06 -18.74 12.31
C ILE A 61 5.91 -17.96 12.98
N MET A 62 5.58 -18.27 14.24
CA MET A 62 4.47 -17.66 14.97
C MET A 62 4.87 -16.46 15.87
N GLY A 63 6.16 -16.13 15.97
CA GLY A 63 6.63 -14.89 16.61
C GLY A 63 6.37 -14.76 18.12
N ILE A 64 6.20 -15.85 18.86
CA ILE A 64 5.85 -15.81 20.30
C ILE A 64 7.08 -16.15 21.15
N THR A 65 7.77 -15.13 21.67
CA THR A 65 8.89 -15.32 22.60
C THR A 65 8.41 -15.31 24.05
N SER A 66 8.55 -16.47 24.69
CA SER A 66 8.55 -16.71 26.14
C SER A 66 7.24 -16.49 26.92
N PHE A 67 6.58 -17.59 27.28
CA PHE A 67 5.77 -17.66 28.51
C PHE A 67 6.08 -18.96 29.26
N GLY A 68 6.24 -18.85 30.57
CA GLY A 68 6.89 -19.85 31.43
C GLY A 68 6.29 -21.26 31.42
N ARG A 69 7.16 -22.24 31.70
CA ARG A 69 6.82 -23.67 31.82
C ARG A 69 5.78 -23.88 32.94
N LYS A 70 4.52 -24.08 32.55
CA LYS A 70 3.57 -24.89 33.32
C LYS A 70 3.13 -26.04 32.42
N ALA A 71 3.24 -27.26 32.92
CA ALA A 71 2.94 -28.49 32.21
C ALA A 71 1.55 -28.40 31.53
N ALA A 72 1.52 -28.57 30.22
CA ALA A 72 0.28 -28.61 29.46
C ALA A 72 -0.51 -29.87 29.88
N LYS A 73 -1.70 -29.68 30.45
CA LYS A 73 -2.68 -30.76 30.53
C LYS A 73 -3.11 -31.10 29.10
N ILE A 74 -2.87 -32.33 28.70
CA ILE A 74 -3.36 -32.89 27.44
C ILE A 74 -4.87 -33.05 27.62
N PHE A 75 -5.65 -32.42 26.75
CA PHE A 75 -7.11 -32.53 26.76
C PHE A 75 -7.52 -33.66 25.82
N ASP A 76 -8.22 -34.67 26.36
CA ASP A 76 -8.80 -35.74 25.57
C ASP A 76 -10.16 -35.28 25.00
N ILE A 77 -10.20 -35.14 23.68
CA ILE A 77 -11.32 -34.59 22.92
C ILE A 77 -12.56 -35.49 23.07
N ASN A 78 -12.36 -36.80 23.24
CA ASN A 78 -13.47 -37.74 23.40
C ASN A 78 -14.18 -37.58 24.75
N GLU A 79 -13.45 -37.19 25.80
CA GLU A 79 -14.01 -36.94 27.12
C GLU A 79 -14.84 -35.65 27.15
N GLN A 80 -14.45 -34.65 26.35
CA GLN A 80 -15.21 -33.41 26.19
C GLN A 80 -16.48 -33.60 25.35
N ILE A 81 -16.44 -34.46 24.32
CA ILE A 81 -17.61 -34.82 23.51
C ILE A 81 -18.61 -35.63 24.33
N ALA A 82 -18.14 -36.52 25.23
CA ALA A 82 -19.00 -37.26 26.15
C ALA A 82 -19.72 -36.33 27.14
N LYS A 83 -19.00 -35.37 27.75
CA LYS A 83 -19.59 -34.35 28.64
C LYS A 83 -20.56 -33.42 27.91
N ALA A 84 -20.31 -33.10 26.64
CA ALA A 84 -21.24 -32.32 25.82
C ALA A 84 -22.52 -33.08 25.47
N LYS A 85 -22.47 -34.42 25.36
CA LYS A 85 -23.66 -35.27 25.16
C LYS A 85 -24.48 -35.45 26.43
N GLU A 86 -23.86 -35.49 27.61
CA GLU A 86 -24.57 -35.54 28.89
C GLU A 86 -25.27 -34.22 29.24
N ALA A 87 -24.77 -33.09 28.73
CA ALA A 87 -25.31 -31.75 29.00
C ALA A 87 -26.44 -31.32 28.03
N ALA A 88 -26.81 -32.14 27.05
CA ALA A 88 -27.87 -31.83 26.11
C ALA A 88 -29.26 -32.20 26.70
N PRO A 89 -30.26 -31.30 26.71
CA PRO A 89 -31.59 -31.64 27.20
C PRO A 89 -32.28 -32.62 26.25
N THR A 90 -32.97 -33.62 26.81
CA THR A 90 -33.69 -34.65 26.07
C THR A 90 -34.94 -34.05 25.40
N HIS A 91 -35.04 -34.20 24.09
CA HIS A 91 -36.21 -33.79 23.32
C HIS A 91 -37.37 -34.76 23.59
N THR A 92 -38.31 -34.38 24.45
CA THR A 92 -39.59 -35.07 24.61
C THR A 92 -40.37 -34.98 23.29
N GLN A 93 -40.77 -36.13 22.75
CA GLN A 93 -41.72 -36.22 21.66
C GLN A 93 -43.11 -35.89 22.22
N ILE A 94 -43.76 -34.84 21.71
CA ILE A 94 -45.17 -34.56 21.97
C ILE A 94 -45.95 -34.82 20.69
N THR A 95 -46.87 -35.77 20.77
CA THR A 95 -47.86 -36.11 19.76
C THR A 95 -48.97 -35.07 19.71
N ASN A 96 -49.47 -34.78 18.51
CA ASN A 96 -50.62 -33.91 18.28
C ASN A 96 -51.90 -34.47 18.92
N ALA A 97 -52.42 -33.77 19.93
CA ALA A 97 -53.83 -33.83 20.33
C ALA A 97 -54.21 -32.52 21.05
N GLU A 98 -55.34 -31.93 20.62
CA GLU A 98 -56.17 -30.93 21.33
C GLU A 98 -55.65 -29.48 21.32
N LEU A 99 -56.08 -28.63 20.37
CA LEU A 99 -57.30 -27.79 20.36
C LEU A 99 -57.40 -26.72 21.48
N SER A 100 -57.23 -25.48 21.01
CA SER A 100 -58.07 -24.30 21.28
C SER A 100 -57.96 -23.54 22.61
N LYS A 101 -57.72 -22.23 22.43
CA LYS A 101 -58.25 -21.04 23.15
C LYS A 101 -57.23 -20.11 23.82
N ASP A 102 -57.40 -18.85 23.42
CA ASP A 102 -57.29 -17.59 24.16
C ASP A 102 -55.95 -16.82 24.20
N ASN A 103 -55.90 -15.83 23.29
CA ASN A 103 -55.74 -14.39 23.49
C ASN A 103 -54.56 -13.79 24.29
N ALA A 104 -53.84 -12.94 23.54
CA ALA A 104 -53.38 -11.58 23.87
C ALA A 104 -52.46 -11.38 25.08
N LEU A 105 -51.23 -10.93 24.83
CA LEU A 105 -50.70 -9.63 25.26
C LEU A 105 -49.24 -9.43 24.79
N GLU A 106 -49.03 -8.24 24.24
CA GLU A 106 -47.86 -7.35 24.17
C GLU A 106 -46.41 -7.87 24.21
N VAL A 107 -45.78 -7.59 23.07
CA VAL A 107 -44.37 -7.43 22.67
C VAL A 107 -43.44 -6.87 23.74
N GLU A 108 -42.30 -7.54 23.97
CA GLU A 108 -40.93 -6.98 23.90
C GLU A 108 -39.92 -8.13 23.74
N GLU A 109 -39.36 -8.31 22.54
CA GLU A 109 -38.14 -9.11 22.34
C GLU A 109 -37.18 -8.38 21.39
N ASP A 110 -36.09 -7.89 21.98
CA ASP A 110 -34.79 -7.73 21.33
C ASP A 110 -34.31 -9.12 20.90
N ASP A 111 -33.96 -9.31 19.63
CA ASP A 111 -32.95 -10.32 19.29
C ASP A 111 -32.23 -10.05 17.95
N ASP A 112 -30.95 -9.72 18.10
CA ASP A 112 -29.93 -9.86 17.07
C ASP A 112 -29.58 -11.34 16.91
N SER A 113 -29.86 -11.96 15.76
CA SER A 113 -28.99 -13.03 15.25
C SER A 113 -29.14 -13.25 13.74
N GLU A 114 -28.02 -13.01 13.06
CA GLU A 114 -27.74 -13.48 11.71
C GLU A 114 -27.75 -15.02 11.68
N ILE A 115 -28.72 -15.61 10.97
CA ILE A 115 -28.69 -17.02 10.57
C ILE A 115 -28.35 -17.09 9.07
N ILE A 116 -27.13 -17.55 8.80
CA ILE A 116 -26.68 -18.05 7.49
C ILE A 116 -26.72 -19.57 7.57
N GLY A 117 -27.60 -20.18 6.79
CA GLY A 117 -27.68 -21.63 6.55
C GLY A 117 -28.34 -21.88 5.18
N PRO A 118 -27.92 -22.92 4.43
CA PRO A 118 -28.16 -23.02 3.00
C PRO A 118 -29.63 -23.33 2.67
N LEU A 119 -30.18 -22.63 1.68
CA LEU A 119 -31.51 -22.87 1.13
C LEU A 119 -31.56 -24.25 0.42
N PRO A 120 -32.60 -25.07 0.67
CA PRO A 120 -32.80 -26.32 -0.05
C PRO A 120 -33.37 -26.09 -1.45
N THR A 121 -32.91 -26.91 -2.39
CA THR A 121 -33.40 -27.04 -3.76
C THR A 121 -34.86 -27.49 -3.77
N ILE A 122 -35.76 -26.69 -4.36
CA ILE A 122 -37.13 -27.11 -4.65
C ILE A 122 -37.33 -27.17 -6.16
N ALA A 123 -37.87 -28.31 -6.55
CA ALA A 123 -38.11 -28.80 -7.87
C ALA A 123 -39.18 -28.01 -8.63
N LEU A 124 -39.05 -28.09 -9.96
CA LEU A 124 -40.02 -27.81 -11.00
C LEU A 124 -41.46 -28.18 -10.60
N SER A 125 -42.38 -27.22 -10.74
CA SER A 125 -43.81 -27.52 -10.84
C SER A 125 -44.47 -26.63 -11.90
N ASN A 126 -44.83 -27.31 -13.00
CA ASN A 126 -45.90 -27.04 -13.96
C ASN A 126 -46.75 -25.77 -13.77
N SER A 127 -46.76 -24.92 -14.80
CA SER A 127 -47.94 -24.16 -15.20
C SER A 127 -48.22 -24.42 -16.69
N GLN A 128 -49.37 -25.04 -16.96
CA GLN A 128 -49.88 -25.31 -18.31
C GLN A 128 -50.41 -24.04 -19.00
N PRO A 129 -50.56 -24.08 -20.34
CA PRO A 129 -50.67 -22.91 -21.21
C PRO A 129 -52.11 -22.46 -21.45
N THR A 130 -52.31 -21.17 -21.67
CA THR A 130 -53.54 -20.64 -22.28
C THR A 130 -53.31 -20.42 -23.76
N LYS A 131 -54.15 -21.08 -24.57
CA LYS A 131 -54.31 -20.84 -26.01
C LYS A 131 -54.92 -19.47 -26.23
N ASP A 132 -54.37 -18.73 -27.18
CA ASP A 132 -55.16 -17.96 -28.14
C ASP A 132 -54.41 -17.98 -29.48
N GLU A 133 -55.05 -18.57 -30.48
CA GLU A 133 -54.67 -18.47 -31.89
C GLU A 133 -55.53 -17.37 -32.51
N GLU A 134 -54.92 -16.29 -32.99
CA GLU A 134 -55.36 -15.66 -34.23
C GLU A 134 -54.13 -15.36 -35.08
N ARG A 135 -54.22 -15.78 -36.34
CA ARG A 135 -53.21 -15.62 -37.38
C ARG A 135 -53.29 -14.20 -37.93
N ASP A 136 -52.16 -13.55 -38.11
CA ASP A 136 -52.00 -12.67 -39.25
C ASP A 136 -50.56 -12.78 -39.78
N GLU A 137 -50.46 -13.12 -41.07
CA GLU A 137 -49.19 -13.13 -41.79
C GLU A 137 -48.92 -11.71 -42.28
N GLY A 138 -47.93 -11.05 -41.66
CA GLY A 138 -47.44 -9.73 -42.02
C GLY A 138 -45.91 -9.70 -41.92
N SER A 139 -45.27 -9.54 -43.07
CA SER A 139 -43.83 -9.52 -43.28
C SER A 139 -43.16 -8.25 -42.72
N GLY A 140 -42.06 -8.41 -41.96
CA GLY A 140 -40.92 -7.49 -41.93
C GLY A 140 -40.94 -6.37 -40.89
N ASP A 141 -39.85 -6.30 -40.09
CA ASP A 141 -39.42 -5.17 -39.25
C ASP A 141 -40.06 -4.99 -37.85
N GLU A 142 -40.11 -6.04 -37.01
CA GLU A 142 -40.41 -5.89 -35.56
C GLU A 142 -39.23 -6.25 -34.62
N GLU A 143 -38.12 -6.81 -35.11
CA GLU A 143 -36.97 -7.15 -34.24
C GLU A 143 -36.11 -5.94 -33.83
N SER A 144 -36.16 -4.81 -34.56
CA SER A 144 -35.34 -3.62 -34.25
C SER A 144 -35.82 -2.86 -33.01
N ASP A 145 -37.13 -2.79 -32.81
CA ASP A 145 -37.71 -1.90 -31.79
C ASP A 145 -37.57 -2.49 -30.39
N GLU A 146 -37.60 -3.82 -30.25
CA GLU A 146 -37.38 -4.48 -28.97
C GLU A 146 -35.93 -4.31 -28.46
N ASP A 147 -34.95 -4.42 -29.36
CA ASP A 147 -33.53 -4.27 -29.04
C ASP A 147 -33.18 -2.83 -28.64
N GLU A 148 -33.76 -1.82 -29.30
CA GLU A 148 -33.59 -0.42 -28.92
C GLU A 148 -34.20 -0.08 -27.55
N VAL A 149 -35.37 -0.66 -27.25
CA VAL A 149 -36.03 -0.47 -25.94
C VAL A 149 -35.22 -1.12 -24.81
N ASP A 150 -34.54 -2.24 -25.05
CA ASP A 150 -33.65 -2.85 -24.03
C ASP A 150 -32.35 -2.06 -23.84
N LEU A 151 -31.78 -1.50 -24.91
CA LEU A 151 -30.61 -0.60 -24.84
C LEU A 151 -30.90 0.62 -23.95
N PHE A 152 -32.07 1.23 -24.09
CA PHE A 152 -32.50 2.36 -23.26
C PHE A 152 -32.60 2.01 -21.77
N LYS A 153 -33.02 0.78 -21.46
CA LYS A 153 -33.12 0.23 -20.11
C LYS A 153 -31.76 -0.20 -19.55
N SER A 154 -30.79 -0.48 -20.40
CA SER A 154 -29.41 -0.86 -19.99
C SER A 154 -28.66 0.29 -19.33
N ILE A 155 -28.94 1.53 -19.75
CA ILE A 155 -28.27 2.73 -19.24
C ILE A 155 -28.68 3.01 -17.78
N PRO A 156 -27.74 3.01 -16.82
CA PRO A 156 -28.06 3.26 -15.42
C PRO A 156 -28.28 4.76 -15.17
N ASN A 157 -29.54 5.23 -15.24
CA ASN A 157 -29.84 6.66 -15.08
C ASN A 157 -31.05 7.00 -14.19
N THR A 158 -31.63 6.05 -13.48
CA THR A 158 -32.85 6.30 -12.69
C THR A 158 -32.59 7.20 -11.48
N HIS A 159 -31.45 7.04 -10.82
CA HIS A 159 -31.07 7.77 -9.62
C HIS A 159 -29.69 8.39 -9.77
N GLU A 160 -29.51 9.57 -9.18
CA GLU A 160 -28.21 10.25 -9.09
C GLU A 160 -27.73 10.41 -7.65
N VAL A 161 -26.41 10.27 -7.46
CA VAL A 161 -25.70 10.55 -6.21
C VAL A 161 -24.55 11.51 -6.51
N LYS A 162 -24.34 12.49 -5.62
CA LYS A 162 -23.28 13.50 -5.73
C LYS A 162 -22.24 13.25 -4.64
N MET A 163 -20.99 13.11 -5.04
CA MET A 163 -19.82 13.03 -4.15
C MET A 163 -18.96 14.28 -4.37
N GLN A 164 -18.64 15.00 -3.30
CA GLN A 164 -17.89 16.25 -3.40
C GLN A 164 -16.40 16.01 -3.11
N HIS A 165 -15.57 16.04 -4.15
CA HIS A 165 -14.11 15.94 -4.02
C HIS A 165 -13.51 17.25 -3.52
N GLY A 166 -13.90 18.36 -4.16
CA GLY A 166 -13.34 19.68 -3.91
C GLY A 166 -14.06 20.73 -4.74
N ASN A 167 -13.40 21.85 -5.01
CA ASN A 167 -13.99 22.97 -5.76
C ASN A 167 -13.46 23.08 -7.19
N LYS A 168 -12.39 22.37 -7.55
CA LYS A 168 -11.79 22.42 -8.88
C LYS A 168 -11.98 21.11 -9.65
N ALA A 169 -11.62 21.17 -10.92
CA ALA A 169 -11.91 20.14 -11.91
C ALA A 169 -11.29 18.77 -11.57
N ILE A 170 -12.12 17.73 -11.70
CA ILE A 170 -11.67 16.33 -11.58
C ILE A 170 -11.13 15.88 -12.94
N LEU A 171 -9.84 15.58 -12.99
CA LEU A 171 -9.14 15.18 -14.22
C LEU A 171 -9.04 13.65 -14.36
N ALA A 172 -9.11 12.92 -13.25
CA ALA A 172 -8.93 11.47 -13.23
C ALA A 172 -9.95 10.77 -12.33
N LEU A 173 -10.47 9.63 -12.79
CA LEU A 173 -11.35 8.75 -12.02
C LEU A 173 -10.94 7.30 -12.25
N ALA A 174 -10.94 6.49 -11.18
CA ALA A 174 -10.64 5.07 -11.27
C ALA A 174 -11.49 4.28 -10.27
N GLY A 175 -12.09 3.18 -10.72
CA GLY A 175 -12.81 2.24 -9.86
C GLY A 175 -11.99 0.99 -9.60
N ASP A 176 -12.07 0.47 -8.37
CA ASP A 176 -11.57 -0.86 -8.00
C ASP A 176 -12.30 -1.91 -8.87
N PRO A 177 -11.63 -2.88 -9.51
CA PRO A 177 -12.30 -3.93 -10.29
C PRO A 177 -13.35 -4.75 -9.51
N ALA A 178 -13.29 -4.75 -8.17
CA ALA A 178 -14.33 -5.34 -7.31
C ALA A 178 -15.54 -4.41 -7.08
N GLY A 179 -15.42 -3.11 -7.34
CA GLY A 179 -16.44 -2.10 -7.13
C GLY A 179 -16.62 -1.65 -5.67
N ALA A 180 -15.62 -1.90 -4.80
CA ALA A 180 -15.68 -1.51 -3.39
C ALA A 180 -15.16 -0.09 -3.14
N ARG A 181 -14.15 0.34 -3.90
CA ARG A 181 -13.53 1.67 -3.78
C ARG A 181 -13.52 2.41 -5.10
N LEU A 182 -13.51 3.73 -4.99
CA LEU A 182 -13.29 4.66 -6.10
C LEU A 182 -12.13 5.60 -5.70
N ALA A 183 -11.29 5.96 -6.65
CA ALA A 183 -10.27 6.98 -6.51
C ALA A 183 -10.54 8.10 -7.51
N SER A 184 -10.25 9.32 -7.08
CA SER A 184 -10.46 10.53 -7.89
C SER A 184 -9.26 11.45 -7.74
N GLY A 185 -8.87 12.09 -8.84
CA GLY A 185 -7.76 13.03 -8.90
C GLY A 185 -8.23 14.37 -9.45
N SER A 186 -7.86 15.44 -8.76
CA SER A 186 -8.19 16.81 -9.13
C SER A 186 -7.00 17.52 -9.79
N ILE A 187 -7.30 18.63 -10.47
CA ILE A 187 -6.31 19.63 -10.85
C ILE A 187 -5.64 20.29 -9.62
N ASP A 188 -6.23 20.14 -8.43
CA ASP A 188 -5.73 20.63 -7.14
C ASP A 188 -4.61 19.80 -6.54
N TYR A 189 -4.08 18.83 -7.29
CA TYR A 189 -3.03 17.90 -6.84
C TYR A 189 -3.53 16.87 -5.81
N ASP A 190 -4.73 17.09 -5.27
CA ASP A 190 -5.42 16.19 -4.37
C ASP A 190 -5.92 14.93 -5.08
N MET A 191 -5.70 13.81 -4.40
CA MET A 191 -6.29 12.51 -4.67
C MET A 191 -7.20 12.13 -3.51
N CYS A 192 -8.48 11.91 -3.79
CA CYS A 192 -9.46 11.47 -2.80
C CYS A 192 -9.83 10.01 -3.01
N PHE A 193 -9.92 9.27 -1.90
CA PHE A 193 -10.36 7.89 -1.85
C PHE A 193 -11.77 7.79 -1.29
N TRP A 194 -12.57 6.99 -1.97
CA TRP A 194 -13.96 6.71 -1.65
C TRP A 194 -14.10 5.22 -1.34
N ASP A 195 -14.72 4.91 -0.21
CA ASP A 195 -15.04 3.54 0.17
C ASP A 195 -16.56 3.44 0.32
N PHE A 196 -17.22 2.72 -0.58
CA PHE A 196 -18.68 2.64 -0.59
C PHE A 196 -19.23 1.86 0.61
N ALA A 197 -18.44 0.94 1.17
CA ALA A 197 -18.84 0.21 2.37
C ALA A 197 -18.61 1.05 3.64
N GLY A 198 -17.60 1.90 3.67
CA GLY A 198 -17.32 2.77 4.81
C GLY A 198 -18.13 4.06 4.85
N MET A 199 -18.59 4.54 3.70
CA MET A 199 -19.24 5.85 3.53
C MET A 199 -20.73 5.80 3.88
N ASP A 200 -21.21 6.89 4.49
CA ASP A 200 -22.63 7.12 4.80
C ASP A 200 -23.28 8.03 3.72
N SER A 201 -24.53 8.42 3.94
CA SER A 201 -25.24 9.32 3.02
C SER A 201 -24.60 10.70 2.86
N SER A 202 -23.61 11.09 3.68
CA SER A 202 -22.89 12.35 3.50
C SER A 202 -21.88 12.32 2.35
N MET A 203 -21.61 11.12 1.81
CA MET A 203 -20.80 10.94 0.59
C MET A 203 -19.44 11.66 0.67
N ARG A 204 -18.75 11.52 1.81
CA ARG A 204 -17.43 12.12 2.06
C ARG A 204 -16.31 11.11 1.81
N SER A 205 -15.22 11.58 1.22
CA SER A 205 -14.00 10.79 1.07
C SER A 205 -13.44 10.42 2.44
N PHE A 206 -12.98 9.18 2.61
CA PHE A 206 -12.38 8.77 3.89
C PHE A 206 -10.93 9.23 4.03
N ARG A 207 -10.25 9.51 2.90
CA ARG A 207 -8.86 9.97 2.85
C ARG A 207 -8.63 10.87 1.65
N THR A 208 -7.88 11.92 1.88
CA THR A 208 -7.37 12.87 0.88
C THR A 208 -5.85 12.88 0.98
N LEU A 209 -5.14 12.82 -0.13
CA LEU A 209 -3.68 12.82 -0.17
C LEU A 209 -3.15 13.54 -1.39
N GLN A 210 -1.94 14.10 -1.28
CA GLN A 210 -1.22 14.76 -2.37
C GLN A 210 0.00 13.90 -2.70
N PRO A 211 -0.07 12.96 -3.65
CA PRO A 211 1.03 12.03 -3.88
C PRO A 211 2.17 12.68 -4.64
N CYS A 212 1.89 13.68 -5.48
CA CYS A 212 2.87 14.34 -6.33
C CYS A 212 3.00 15.85 -6.01
N ASP A 213 2.63 16.25 -4.78
CA ASP A 213 2.63 17.61 -4.20
C ASP A 213 2.07 18.71 -5.12
N ASN A 214 2.83 19.13 -6.14
CA ASN A 214 2.54 20.28 -7.00
C ASN A 214 2.09 19.92 -8.42
N TYR A 215 1.93 18.63 -8.75
CA TYR A 215 1.57 18.19 -10.09
C TYR A 215 0.11 17.73 -10.19
N PRO A 216 -0.66 18.21 -11.19
CA PRO A 216 -2.06 17.81 -11.35
C PRO A 216 -2.15 16.33 -11.69
N ILE A 217 -3.15 15.65 -11.12
CA ILE A 217 -3.37 14.23 -11.34
C ILE A 217 -4.14 14.05 -12.64
N ARG A 218 -3.44 13.66 -13.71
CA ARG A 218 -3.98 13.54 -15.08
C ARG A 218 -4.66 12.19 -15.33
N GLY A 219 -4.15 11.13 -14.70
CA GLY A 219 -4.66 9.77 -14.87
C GLY A 219 -4.56 8.94 -13.60
N LEU A 220 -5.55 8.10 -13.37
CA LEU A 220 -5.61 7.14 -12.28
C LEU A 220 -6.11 5.82 -12.84
N GLN A 221 -5.53 4.71 -12.40
CA GLN A 221 -6.09 3.40 -12.69
C GLN A 221 -5.76 2.39 -11.60
N TYR A 222 -6.76 1.61 -11.19
CA TYR A 222 -6.52 0.44 -10.35
C TYR A 222 -5.88 -0.69 -11.15
N SER A 223 -4.95 -1.39 -10.51
CA SER A 223 -4.49 -2.71 -10.94
C SER A 223 -5.68 -3.68 -11.08
N ILE A 224 -5.52 -4.72 -11.89
CA ILE A 224 -6.55 -5.75 -12.09
C ILE A 224 -7.02 -6.41 -10.78
N THR A 225 -6.14 -6.48 -9.78
CA THR A 225 -6.45 -7.02 -8.45
C THR A 225 -7.13 -6.01 -7.52
N GLY A 226 -7.03 -4.71 -7.79
CA GLY A 226 -7.53 -3.65 -6.90
C GLY A 226 -6.60 -3.28 -5.74
N ASP A 227 -5.52 -4.04 -5.52
CA ASP A 227 -4.54 -3.80 -4.44
C ASP A 227 -3.77 -2.49 -4.58
N VAL A 228 -3.48 -2.09 -5.81
CA VAL A 228 -2.54 -0.99 -6.12
C VAL A 228 -3.14 -0.06 -7.16
N ILE A 229 -2.82 1.23 -7.08
CA ILE A 229 -3.28 2.29 -7.97
C ILE A 229 -2.08 2.92 -8.66
N LEU A 230 -2.15 3.06 -9.98
CA LEU A 230 -1.19 3.84 -10.76
C LEU A 230 -1.66 5.29 -10.77
N VAL A 231 -0.76 6.18 -10.37
CA VAL A 231 -0.97 7.62 -10.32
C VAL A 231 -0.10 8.30 -11.35
N ILE A 232 -0.78 8.99 -12.26
CA ILE A 232 -0.18 9.69 -13.39
C ILE A 232 -0.44 11.16 -13.17
N SER A 233 0.64 11.88 -12.97
CA SER A 233 0.61 13.32 -12.71
C SER A 233 1.36 14.06 -13.82
N GLY A 234 1.31 15.38 -13.80
CA GLY A 234 2.18 16.22 -14.64
C GLY A 234 3.69 16.07 -14.35
N ASN A 235 4.11 15.21 -13.43
CA ASN A 235 5.53 14.86 -13.25
C ASN A 235 6.00 13.90 -14.35
N ALA A 236 7.31 13.78 -14.56
CA ALA A 236 7.92 12.77 -15.42
C ALA A 236 7.93 11.37 -14.78
N GLN A 237 7.72 11.28 -13.46
CA GLN A 237 7.72 10.04 -12.71
C GLN A 237 6.29 9.62 -12.39
N ALA A 238 5.95 8.37 -12.72
CA ALA A 238 4.70 7.77 -12.27
C ALA A 238 4.89 7.26 -10.85
N LYS A 239 3.86 7.43 -10.02
CA LYS A 239 3.81 6.86 -8.67
C LYS A 239 2.77 5.77 -8.64
N VAL A 240 3.00 4.81 -7.77
CA VAL A 240 2.10 3.68 -7.59
C VAL A 240 1.83 3.55 -6.11
N LEU A 241 0.57 3.71 -5.75
CA LEU A 241 0.09 3.75 -4.38
C LEU A 241 -0.59 2.44 -4.02
N ASP A 242 -0.51 2.07 -2.76
CA ASP A 242 -1.36 1.05 -2.19
C ASP A 242 -2.83 1.49 -2.19
N ARG A 243 -3.74 0.54 -1.95
CA ARG A 243 -5.18 0.80 -1.80
C ARG A 243 -5.52 1.85 -0.73
N ASP A 244 -4.63 2.03 0.24
CA ASP A 244 -4.75 3.01 1.33
C ASP A 244 -3.96 4.30 1.07
N GLY A 245 -3.26 4.41 -0.06
CA GLY A 245 -2.54 5.63 -0.44
C GLY A 245 -1.07 5.70 -0.02
N PHE A 246 -0.49 4.62 0.52
CA PHE A 246 0.94 4.55 0.79
C PHE A 246 1.73 4.32 -0.49
N GLU A 247 2.85 5.01 -0.67
CA GLU A 247 3.69 4.85 -1.85
C GLU A 247 4.38 3.48 -1.85
N LYS A 248 4.12 2.66 -2.87
CA LYS A 248 4.78 1.36 -3.08
C LYS A 248 5.98 1.49 -4.01
N MET A 249 5.84 2.26 -5.07
CA MET A 249 6.93 2.53 -6.01
C MET A 249 6.78 3.92 -6.65
N GLU A 250 7.93 4.44 -7.04
CA GLU A 250 8.09 5.65 -7.85
C GLU A 250 9.03 5.30 -9.00
N CYS A 251 8.61 5.60 -10.22
CA CYS A 251 9.42 5.38 -11.41
C CYS A 251 10.67 6.26 -11.41
N VAL A 252 11.77 5.74 -11.97
CA VAL A 252 13.01 6.51 -12.12
C VAL A 252 12.80 7.65 -13.11
N LYS A 253 13.32 8.84 -12.80
CA LYS A 253 13.36 9.97 -13.73
C LYS A 253 14.42 9.74 -14.80
N GLY A 254 14.08 10.03 -16.06
CA GLY A 254 15.03 10.01 -17.17
C GLY A 254 16.01 11.18 -17.11
N ASP A 255 17.21 10.96 -17.64
CA ASP A 255 18.16 12.05 -17.88
C ASP A 255 17.69 12.90 -19.07
N GLN A 256 17.41 14.17 -18.80
CA GLN A 256 16.92 15.13 -19.77
C GLN A 256 17.95 15.53 -20.83
N TYR A 257 19.25 15.27 -20.60
CA TYR A 257 20.32 15.68 -21.51
C TYR A 257 20.68 14.60 -22.54
N ILE A 258 20.16 13.38 -22.38
CA ILE A 258 20.34 12.31 -23.36
C ILE A 258 19.33 12.50 -24.50
N SER A 259 19.85 12.64 -25.72
CA SER A 259 19.03 12.79 -26.92
C SER A 259 18.32 11.49 -27.33
N ASP A 260 18.99 10.34 -27.15
CA ASP A 260 18.41 9.05 -27.48
C ASP A 260 17.57 8.49 -26.32
N MET A 261 16.25 8.49 -26.52
CA MET A 261 15.30 8.05 -25.51
C MET A 261 15.44 6.56 -25.15
N SER A 262 16.04 5.70 -25.99
CA SER A 262 16.30 4.29 -25.59
C SER A 262 17.29 4.15 -24.45
N GLN A 263 18.21 5.11 -24.31
CA GLN A 263 19.26 5.07 -23.28
C GLN A 263 18.83 5.73 -21.97
N THR A 264 17.73 6.48 -21.98
CA THR A 264 17.18 7.09 -20.77
C THR A 264 16.49 6.03 -19.90
N LYS A 265 16.76 6.00 -18.58
CA LYS A 265 16.19 5.02 -17.65
C LYS A 265 14.70 5.22 -17.33
N GLY A 266 14.16 6.39 -17.65
CA GLY A 266 12.76 6.74 -17.43
C GLY A 266 12.37 7.96 -18.25
N HIS A 267 11.15 8.47 -18.06
CA HIS A 267 10.66 9.60 -18.84
C HIS A 267 11.40 10.90 -18.52
N THR A 268 11.60 11.71 -19.55
CA THR A 268 12.30 13.01 -19.44
C THR A 268 11.35 14.20 -19.37
N ALA A 269 10.09 14.01 -19.75
CA ALA A 269 9.04 15.03 -19.77
C ALA A 269 7.78 14.54 -19.04
N GLN A 270 6.79 15.42 -18.89
CA GLN A 270 5.54 15.13 -18.17
C GLN A 270 4.81 13.90 -18.73
N LEU A 271 4.21 13.13 -17.83
CA LEU A 271 3.31 12.04 -18.20
C LEU A 271 1.95 12.59 -18.65
N THR A 272 1.35 11.90 -19.61
CA THR A 272 0.05 12.26 -20.18
C THR A 272 -1.00 11.23 -19.84
N ALA A 273 -0.68 9.95 -20.00
CA ALA A 273 -1.57 8.83 -19.74
C ALA A 273 -0.78 7.59 -19.31
N GLY A 274 -1.48 6.53 -18.94
CA GLY A 274 -0.89 5.26 -18.58
C GLY A 274 -1.94 4.28 -18.14
N CYS A 275 -1.58 3.01 -18.26
CA CYS A 275 -2.52 1.91 -18.15
C CYS A 275 -1.85 0.68 -17.55
N TRP A 276 -2.51 0.00 -16.61
CA TRP A 276 -2.11 -1.32 -16.15
C TRP A 276 -2.26 -2.35 -17.26
N HIS A 277 -1.34 -3.30 -17.31
CA HIS A 277 -1.50 -4.48 -18.12
C HIS A 277 -2.71 -5.30 -17.62
N PRO A 278 -3.58 -5.82 -18.50
CA PRO A 278 -4.85 -6.43 -18.08
C PRO A 278 -4.67 -7.77 -17.35
N PHE A 279 -3.65 -8.57 -17.69
CA PHE A 279 -3.37 -9.86 -17.01
C PHE A 279 -2.25 -9.79 -15.97
N THR A 280 -1.11 -9.19 -16.33
CA THR A 280 0.07 -9.10 -15.48
C THR A 280 -0.06 -7.97 -14.45
N LYS A 281 -0.21 -8.34 -13.17
CA LYS A 281 -0.39 -7.38 -12.06
C LYS A 281 0.74 -6.36 -11.90
N GLU A 282 1.97 -6.74 -12.20
CA GLU A 282 3.16 -5.91 -11.93
C GLU A 282 3.65 -5.14 -13.16
N GLU A 283 2.87 -5.12 -14.24
CA GLU A 283 3.24 -4.47 -15.49
C GLU A 283 2.28 -3.33 -15.80
N PHE A 284 2.82 -2.17 -16.16
CA PHE A 284 2.03 -1.03 -16.58
C PHE A 284 2.76 -0.21 -17.64
N LEU A 285 1.97 0.49 -18.43
CA LEU A 285 2.38 1.38 -19.50
C LEU A 285 2.25 2.83 -19.03
N THR A 286 3.22 3.66 -19.38
CA THR A 286 3.14 5.11 -19.23
C THR A 286 3.41 5.78 -20.57
N ALA A 287 2.69 6.87 -20.84
CA ALA A 287 2.89 7.74 -21.98
C ALA A 287 3.34 9.12 -21.50
N ALA A 288 4.21 9.77 -22.28
CA ALA A 288 4.72 11.09 -21.94
C ALA A 288 4.88 11.99 -23.17
N LEU A 289 5.05 13.29 -22.88
CA LEU A 289 5.42 14.28 -23.89
C LEU A 289 6.84 14.11 -24.43
N ASP A 290 7.64 13.18 -23.90
CA ASP A 290 8.95 12.86 -24.43
C ASP A 290 8.88 12.02 -25.73
N GLY A 291 7.66 11.73 -26.23
CA GLY A 291 7.44 10.95 -27.44
C GLY A 291 7.77 9.47 -27.27
N THR A 292 7.66 8.98 -26.04
CA THR A 292 7.81 7.56 -25.73
C THR A 292 6.63 7.02 -24.96
N LEU A 293 6.35 5.74 -25.18
CA LEU A 293 5.60 4.90 -24.25
C LEU A 293 6.61 3.97 -23.57
N ARG A 294 6.48 3.79 -22.27
CA ARG A 294 7.37 2.90 -21.51
C ARG A 294 6.56 1.86 -20.79
N ILE A 295 7.00 0.61 -20.92
CA ILE A 295 6.47 -0.52 -20.16
C ILE A 295 7.38 -0.72 -18.97
N TRP A 296 6.79 -0.68 -17.78
CA TRP A 296 7.46 -0.90 -16.51
C TRP A 296 7.11 -2.29 -16.01
N LYS A 297 8.09 -3.02 -15.49
CA LYS A 297 7.88 -4.36 -14.96
C LYS A 297 8.43 -4.48 -13.55
N GLY A 298 7.56 -4.93 -12.64
CA GLY A 298 7.92 -5.18 -11.25
C GLY A 298 7.83 -3.94 -10.38
N LEU A 299 7.28 -4.10 -9.19
CA LEU A 299 7.17 -3.02 -8.21
C LEU A 299 8.53 -2.69 -7.55
N ARG A 300 9.48 -3.64 -7.54
CA ARG A 300 10.72 -3.54 -6.76
C ARG A 300 11.90 -2.97 -7.53
N ASN A 301 12.06 -3.35 -8.80
CA ASN A 301 13.28 -3.01 -9.54
C ASN A 301 13.29 -1.56 -10.04
N LYS A 302 12.13 -0.86 -10.04
CA LYS A 302 11.96 0.52 -10.51
C LYS A 302 12.50 0.77 -11.93
N GLU A 303 12.75 -0.30 -12.69
CA GLU A 303 13.35 -0.25 -14.02
C GLU A 303 12.27 -0.39 -15.09
N GLN A 304 12.46 0.33 -16.19
CA GLN A 304 11.69 0.14 -17.40
C GLN A 304 12.14 -1.15 -18.11
N ASN A 305 11.21 -1.86 -18.72
CA ASN A 305 11.50 -3.05 -19.51
C ASN A 305 11.69 -2.70 -20.99
N THR A 306 10.75 -1.95 -21.57
CA THR A 306 10.76 -1.63 -23.00
C THR A 306 10.36 -0.18 -23.26
N VAL A 307 11.04 0.44 -24.23
CA VAL A 307 10.76 1.81 -24.68
C VAL A 307 10.21 1.74 -26.11
N ILE A 308 9.02 2.30 -26.31
CA ILE A 308 8.34 2.41 -27.60
C ILE A 308 8.42 3.88 -28.03
N LYS A 309 8.94 4.15 -29.22
CA LYS A 309 9.11 5.52 -29.73
C LYS A 309 7.97 5.86 -30.70
N THR A 310 7.24 6.93 -30.43
CA THR A 310 6.20 7.44 -31.32
C THR A 310 6.81 8.35 -32.38
N ARG A 311 6.53 8.07 -33.66
CA ARG A 311 7.17 8.76 -34.79
C ARG A 311 6.13 9.44 -35.68
N ALA A 312 6.34 10.71 -35.99
CA ALA A 312 5.57 11.48 -36.97
C ALA A 312 5.86 11.04 -38.41
N GLN A 313 5.13 11.61 -39.37
CA GLN A 313 5.44 11.47 -40.79
C GLN A 313 6.84 12.06 -41.06
N GLY A 314 7.71 11.31 -41.74
CA GLY A 314 9.12 11.69 -41.93
C GLY A 314 10.06 11.26 -40.80
N GLY A 315 9.59 10.51 -39.80
CA GLY A 315 10.44 9.89 -38.78
C GLY A 315 10.81 10.81 -37.60
N LEU A 316 10.29 12.03 -37.56
CA LEU A 316 10.45 12.94 -36.42
C LEU A 316 9.75 12.37 -35.18
N LYS A 317 10.15 12.85 -33.99
CA LYS A 317 9.49 12.51 -32.73
C LYS A 317 8.13 13.19 -32.65
N THR A 318 7.09 12.46 -32.24
CA THR A 318 5.77 13.01 -31.89
C THR A 318 5.42 12.64 -30.46
N SER A 319 4.74 13.51 -29.72
CA SER A 319 4.34 13.27 -28.33
C SER A 319 3.09 12.40 -28.26
N ALA A 320 3.03 11.49 -27.28
CA ALA A 320 1.85 10.68 -27.03
C ALA A 320 0.94 11.37 -26.00
N SER A 321 -0.32 11.62 -26.35
CA SER A 321 -1.32 12.25 -25.47
C SER A 321 -2.14 11.22 -24.69
N SER A 322 -2.39 10.05 -25.26
CA SER A 322 -3.14 8.97 -24.63
C SER A 322 -2.57 7.61 -25.00
N CYS A 323 -2.78 6.61 -24.16
CA CYS A 323 -2.38 5.24 -24.43
C CYS A 323 -3.32 4.22 -23.78
N GLY A 324 -3.33 3.00 -24.31
CA GLY A 324 -4.14 1.92 -23.77
C GLY A 324 -3.69 0.54 -24.25
N TYR A 325 -3.94 -0.47 -23.44
CA TYR A 325 -3.86 -1.88 -23.84
C TYR A 325 -5.21 -2.34 -24.38
N ASN A 326 -5.18 -3.24 -25.36
CA ASN A 326 -6.33 -4.09 -25.62
C ASN A 326 -6.55 -5.04 -24.43
N ARG A 327 -7.78 -5.52 -24.22
CA ARG A 327 -8.13 -6.47 -23.14
C ARG A 327 -7.31 -7.75 -23.20
N ASP A 328 -6.97 -8.22 -24.41
CA ASP A 328 -6.11 -9.38 -24.62
C ASP A 328 -4.61 -9.11 -24.44
N ALA A 329 -4.21 -7.87 -24.12
CA ALA A 329 -2.81 -7.43 -24.04
C ALA A 329 -1.95 -7.70 -25.29
N THR A 330 -2.56 -8.01 -26.43
CA THR A 330 -1.86 -8.29 -27.70
C THR A 330 -1.45 -7.01 -28.42
N LEU A 331 -2.12 -5.90 -28.13
CA LEU A 331 -1.91 -4.62 -28.77
C LEU A 331 -1.83 -3.49 -27.75
N ILE A 332 -0.92 -2.55 -28.03
CA ILE A 332 -0.84 -1.25 -27.38
C ILE A 332 -1.24 -0.21 -28.42
N ALA A 333 -2.11 0.72 -28.06
CA ALA A 333 -2.42 1.89 -28.86
C ALA A 333 -1.92 3.17 -28.19
N ALA A 334 -1.54 4.14 -29.00
CA ALA A 334 -1.29 5.50 -28.57
C ALA A 334 -1.87 6.53 -29.53
N GLY A 335 -2.53 7.52 -28.96
CA GLY A 335 -2.92 8.75 -29.63
C GLY A 335 -1.78 9.74 -29.55
N CYS A 336 -1.37 10.29 -30.69
CA CYS A 336 -0.28 11.24 -30.78
C CYS A 336 -0.79 12.66 -31.07
N ILE A 337 -0.05 13.69 -30.65
CA ILE A 337 -0.40 15.11 -30.84
C ILE A 337 -0.41 15.50 -32.33
N ASP A 338 0.31 14.77 -33.18
CA ASP A 338 0.28 14.96 -34.64
C ASP A 338 -1.05 14.51 -35.29
N GLY A 339 -2.02 14.06 -34.50
CA GLY A 339 -3.31 13.53 -34.95
C GLY A 339 -3.24 12.07 -35.40
N SER A 340 -2.10 11.39 -35.19
CA SER A 340 -1.94 10.00 -35.58
C SER A 340 -2.35 9.01 -34.49
N LEU A 341 -3.06 7.94 -34.89
CA LEU A 341 -3.30 6.76 -34.07
C LEU A 341 -2.27 5.70 -34.44
N GLN A 342 -1.43 5.32 -33.48
CA GLN A 342 -0.35 4.34 -33.67
C GLN A 342 -0.58 3.14 -32.77
N THR A 343 -0.35 1.94 -33.30
CA THR A 343 -0.49 0.69 -32.54
C THR A 343 0.73 -0.21 -32.70
N TRP A 344 1.00 -1.03 -31.68
CA TRP A 344 2.09 -2.01 -31.68
C TRP A 344 1.60 -3.35 -31.14
N ASP A 345 1.94 -4.43 -31.84
CA ASP A 345 1.75 -5.80 -31.39
C ASP A 345 2.80 -6.16 -30.33
N THR A 346 2.35 -6.54 -29.13
CA THR A 346 3.21 -6.90 -28.00
C THR A 346 4.01 -8.18 -28.22
N ARG A 347 3.61 -9.00 -29.21
CA ARG A 347 4.31 -10.23 -29.61
C ARG A 347 5.47 -9.96 -30.57
N LYS A 348 5.54 -8.75 -31.13
CA LYS A 348 6.58 -8.31 -32.07
C LYS A 348 7.52 -7.32 -31.39
N MET A 349 8.65 -7.05 -32.05
CA MET A 349 9.53 -5.98 -31.61
C MET A 349 8.88 -4.61 -31.86
N PHE A 350 8.93 -3.71 -30.89
CA PHE A 350 8.30 -2.38 -30.92
C PHE A 350 8.97 -1.35 -31.86
N VAL A 351 9.82 -1.79 -32.79
CA VAL A 351 10.55 -0.89 -33.71
C VAL A 351 9.60 -0.27 -34.73
N ASN A 352 8.69 -1.06 -35.28
CA ASN A 352 7.73 -0.61 -36.29
C ASN A 352 6.31 -0.65 -35.72
N THR A 353 5.49 0.32 -36.12
CA THR A 353 4.06 0.30 -35.85
C THR A 353 3.40 -0.85 -36.62
N THR A 354 2.43 -1.51 -35.98
CA THR A 354 1.63 -2.57 -36.62
C THR A 354 0.53 -1.95 -37.47
N HIS A 355 -0.20 -0.99 -36.90
CA HIS A 355 -1.11 -0.12 -37.64
C HIS A 355 -0.80 1.33 -37.31
N CYS A 356 -0.86 2.19 -38.32
CA CYS A 356 -0.59 3.62 -38.19
C CYS A 356 -1.53 4.42 -39.09
N VAL A 357 -2.37 5.24 -38.47
CA VAL A 357 -3.33 6.12 -39.15
C VAL A 357 -2.89 7.54 -38.92
N ARG A 358 -2.39 8.20 -39.96
CA ARG A 358 -1.78 9.54 -39.85
C ARG A 358 -2.79 10.67 -39.75
N GLY A 359 -3.97 10.49 -40.34
CA GLY A 359 -5.07 11.47 -40.31
C GLY A 359 -6.22 11.00 -39.42
N ALA A 360 -5.92 10.36 -38.29
CA ALA A 360 -6.98 9.88 -37.40
C ALA A 360 -7.78 11.07 -36.87
N HIS A 361 -7.09 12.13 -36.44
CA HIS A 361 -7.67 13.39 -35.99
C HIS A 361 -6.94 14.59 -36.62
N GLN A 362 -7.47 15.79 -36.40
CA GLN A 362 -6.82 17.01 -36.89
C GLN A 362 -5.41 17.17 -36.30
N LYS A 363 -4.47 17.68 -37.11
CA LYS A 363 -3.09 17.90 -36.66
C LYS A 363 -3.05 18.91 -35.51
N ASN A 364 -2.17 18.69 -34.54
CA ASN A 364 -2.03 19.50 -33.32
C ASN A 364 -3.26 19.49 -32.40
N CYS A 365 -4.23 18.61 -32.64
CA CYS A 365 -5.28 18.32 -31.68
C CYS A 365 -4.91 17.04 -30.92
N GLU A 366 -4.96 17.12 -29.60
CA GLU A 366 -4.61 15.99 -28.74
C GLU A 366 -5.72 14.95 -28.76
N ILE A 367 -5.35 13.69 -28.97
CA ILE A 367 -6.25 12.56 -28.78
C ILE A 367 -6.32 12.30 -27.28
N THR A 368 -7.43 12.73 -26.66
CA THR A 368 -7.63 12.75 -25.21
C THR A 368 -7.92 11.37 -24.62
N SER A 369 -8.50 10.47 -25.41
CA SER A 369 -8.76 9.09 -25.00
C SER A 369 -8.65 8.12 -26.17
N VAL A 370 -8.10 6.94 -25.87
CA VAL A 370 -8.06 5.78 -26.77
C VAL A 370 -8.52 4.57 -25.96
N MET A 371 -9.67 4.03 -26.31
CA MET A 371 -10.28 2.92 -25.61
C MET A 371 -10.53 1.75 -26.54
N PHE A 372 -10.16 0.56 -26.11
CA PHE A 372 -10.53 -0.69 -26.77
C PHE A 372 -11.89 -1.16 -26.25
N SER A 373 -12.71 -1.73 -27.13
CA SER A 373 -13.92 -2.43 -26.72
C SER A 373 -13.56 -3.69 -25.90
N TYR A 374 -14.49 -4.16 -25.07
CA TYR A 374 -14.31 -5.35 -24.25
C TYR A 374 -14.09 -6.63 -25.08
N LEU A 375 -14.73 -6.74 -26.24
CA LEU A 375 -14.56 -7.81 -27.24
C LEU A 375 -13.25 -7.65 -28.05
N GLY A 376 -12.63 -6.47 -28.04
CA GLY A 376 -11.31 -6.25 -28.64
C GLY A 376 -11.30 -6.05 -30.17
N HIS A 377 -12.47 -5.91 -30.81
CA HIS A 377 -12.58 -5.69 -32.25
C HIS A 377 -12.62 -4.22 -32.66
N LEU A 378 -13.02 -3.34 -31.75
CA LEU A 378 -13.20 -1.91 -32.00
C LEU A 378 -12.28 -1.06 -31.14
N ILE A 379 -11.91 0.11 -31.66
CA ILE A 379 -11.21 1.18 -30.93
C ILE A 379 -12.04 2.46 -31.04
N ALA A 380 -12.30 3.11 -29.91
CA ALA A 380 -12.85 4.46 -29.85
C ALA A 380 -11.73 5.46 -29.58
N THR A 381 -11.72 6.56 -30.34
CA THR A 381 -10.80 7.68 -30.11
C THR A 381 -11.56 8.97 -29.91
N ARG A 382 -11.22 9.70 -28.85
CA ARG A 382 -11.75 11.03 -28.53
C ARG A 382 -10.65 12.06 -28.68
N SER A 383 -10.98 13.23 -29.23
CA SER A 383 -10.00 14.27 -29.52
C SER A 383 -10.54 15.66 -29.20
N ASN A 384 -9.62 16.61 -29.01
CA ASN A 384 -9.92 18.04 -28.87
C ASN A 384 -10.34 18.71 -30.19
N ASP A 385 -10.33 18.00 -31.32
CA ASP A 385 -10.93 18.46 -32.58
C ASP A 385 -12.46 18.37 -32.60
N GLU A 386 -13.07 18.18 -31.42
CA GLU A 386 -14.51 18.06 -31.19
C GLU A 386 -15.14 16.83 -31.85
N THR A 387 -14.32 15.87 -32.28
CA THR A 387 -14.80 14.61 -32.85
C THR A 387 -14.56 13.42 -31.94
N MET A 388 -15.37 12.39 -32.14
CA MET A 388 -15.13 11.05 -31.63
C MET A 388 -15.23 10.10 -32.81
N LYS A 389 -14.28 9.17 -32.92
CA LYS A 389 -14.23 8.23 -34.04
C LYS A 389 -14.19 6.80 -33.55
N LEU A 390 -14.92 5.94 -34.24
CA LEU A 390 -14.88 4.49 -34.04
C LEU A 390 -14.08 3.85 -35.17
N TRP A 391 -13.23 2.89 -34.83
CA TRP A 391 -12.33 2.20 -35.75
C TRP A 391 -12.50 0.70 -35.60
N GLU A 392 -12.53 -0.03 -36.72
CA GLU A 392 -12.42 -1.49 -36.67
C GLU A 392 -10.96 -1.90 -36.72
N LEU A 393 -10.53 -2.78 -35.80
CA LEU A 393 -9.13 -3.20 -35.69
C LEU A 393 -8.63 -3.93 -36.95
N ARG A 394 -9.52 -4.71 -37.61
CA ARG A 394 -9.21 -5.42 -38.86
C ARG A 394 -9.03 -4.47 -40.04
N TYR A 395 -9.72 -3.33 -40.03
CA TYR A 395 -9.70 -2.32 -41.08
C TYR A 395 -9.47 -0.92 -40.49
N LEU A 396 -8.24 -0.66 -40.02
CA LEU A 396 -7.92 0.61 -39.36
C LEU A 396 -7.74 1.79 -40.32
N LYS A 397 -7.88 1.64 -41.64
CA LYS A 397 -7.51 2.69 -42.61
C LYS A 397 -8.43 3.92 -42.52
N GLU A 398 -9.72 3.68 -42.35
CA GLU A 398 -10.77 4.70 -42.29
C GLU A 398 -11.60 4.46 -41.02
N PRO A 399 -12.16 5.53 -40.42
CA PRO A 399 -13.06 5.37 -39.29
C PRO A 399 -14.39 4.76 -39.78
N LEU A 400 -14.96 3.85 -38.99
CA LEU A 400 -16.31 3.31 -39.23
C LEU A 400 -17.34 4.43 -39.17
N HIS A 401 -17.22 5.28 -38.15
CA HIS A 401 -18.11 6.41 -37.94
C HIS A 401 -17.38 7.56 -37.26
N THR A 402 -17.81 8.80 -37.52
CA THR A 402 -17.29 10.03 -36.90
C THR A 402 -18.45 10.82 -36.33
N TRP A 403 -18.54 10.90 -35.00
CA TRP A 403 -19.43 11.82 -34.31
C TRP A 403 -18.77 13.19 -34.19
N SER A 404 -19.49 14.24 -34.58
CA SER A 404 -19.03 15.64 -34.55
C SER A 404 -19.86 16.47 -33.55
N ASN A 405 -19.51 17.75 -33.39
CA ASN A 405 -20.16 18.69 -32.46
C ASN A 405 -20.04 18.30 -30.97
N LEU A 406 -18.98 17.59 -30.62
CA LEU A 406 -18.73 17.18 -29.24
C LEU A 406 -17.63 18.06 -28.64
N PHE A 407 -17.99 19.26 -28.18
CA PHE A 407 -17.03 20.24 -27.65
C PHE A 407 -16.21 19.68 -26.48
N SER A 408 -14.90 19.88 -26.51
CA SER A 408 -13.99 19.51 -25.43
C SER A 408 -13.08 20.69 -25.07
N ARG A 409 -13.05 21.05 -23.79
CA ARG A 409 -12.12 22.05 -23.26
C ARG A 409 -10.86 21.42 -22.67
N TYR A 410 -11.00 20.22 -22.12
CA TYR A 410 -9.93 19.55 -21.36
C TYR A 410 -9.27 18.48 -22.22
N ASP A 411 -7.96 18.41 -22.14
CA ASP A 411 -7.13 17.38 -22.75
C ASP A 411 -7.23 15.99 -22.06
N THR A 412 -8.13 15.84 -21.09
CA THR A 412 -8.41 14.59 -20.37
C THR A 412 -9.80 14.03 -20.65
N THR A 413 -10.59 14.63 -21.55
CA THR A 413 -11.96 14.14 -21.81
C THR A 413 -11.98 12.69 -22.24
N ASP A 414 -12.82 11.87 -21.59
CA ASP A 414 -12.85 10.43 -21.85
C ASP A 414 -13.99 9.97 -22.77
N CYS A 415 -13.82 8.75 -23.28
CA CYS A 415 -14.86 7.94 -23.86
C CYS A 415 -14.87 6.57 -23.16
N CYS A 416 -16.02 5.91 -23.07
CA CYS A 416 -16.11 4.62 -22.39
C CYS A 416 -17.08 3.71 -23.15
N PHE A 417 -16.68 2.45 -23.36
CA PHE A 417 -17.62 1.42 -23.81
C PHE A 417 -18.47 0.95 -22.64
N SER A 418 -19.73 0.63 -22.93
CA SER A 418 -20.55 -0.14 -22.00
C SER A 418 -19.94 -1.52 -21.77
N PRO A 419 -20.22 -2.17 -20.62
CA PRO A 419 -19.69 -3.50 -20.32
C PRO A 419 -20.06 -4.59 -21.33
N ASP A 420 -21.14 -4.38 -22.08
CA ASP A 420 -21.65 -5.26 -23.13
C ASP A 420 -21.19 -4.85 -24.55
N ASP A 421 -20.36 -3.80 -24.68
CA ASP A 421 -19.89 -3.21 -25.94
C ASP A 421 -20.96 -2.65 -26.89
N ARG A 422 -22.24 -2.63 -26.49
CA ARG A 422 -23.32 -2.13 -27.34
C ARG A 422 -23.42 -0.61 -27.40
N LEU A 423 -22.98 0.07 -26.34
CA LEU A 423 -23.07 1.52 -26.19
C LEU A 423 -21.69 2.16 -26.02
N LEU A 424 -21.58 3.39 -26.53
CA LEU A 424 -20.42 4.23 -26.36
C LEU A 424 -20.83 5.52 -25.65
N VAL A 425 -20.18 5.80 -24.52
CA VAL A 425 -20.45 6.95 -23.67
C VAL A 425 -19.38 8.00 -23.85
N THR A 426 -19.78 9.24 -24.09
CA THR A 426 -18.87 10.39 -24.10
C THR A 426 -19.46 11.61 -23.41
N GLY A 427 -18.58 12.42 -22.81
CA GLY A 427 -18.95 13.68 -22.18
C GLY A 427 -18.64 14.86 -23.10
N GLU A 428 -19.54 15.84 -23.09
CA GLU A 428 -19.33 17.16 -23.68
C GLU A 428 -18.88 18.15 -22.60
N SER A 429 -17.94 19.02 -22.94
CA SER A 429 -17.59 20.16 -22.11
C SER A 429 -18.61 21.28 -22.31
N LEU A 430 -18.85 22.09 -21.28
CA LEU A 430 -19.70 23.26 -21.43
C LEU A 430 -19.11 24.27 -22.44
N SER A 431 -19.82 24.53 -23.53
CA SER A 431 -19.52 25.61 -24.48
C SER A 431 -20.15 26.92 -23.99
N LYS A 432 -19.66 28.09 -24.45
CA LYS A 432 -20.16 29.40 -23.99
C LYS A 432 -21.64 29.65 -24.32
N SER A 433 -22.20 28.92 -25.28
CA SER A 433 -23.58 29.05 -25.74
C SER A 433 -24.57 28.17 -24.97
N GLN A 434 -24.09 27.13 -24.29
CA GLN A 434 -24.93 26.18 -23.58
C GLN A 434 -24.91 26.43 -22.07
N GLN A 435 -26.03 26.17 -21.40
CA GLN A 435 -26.11 26.25 -19.93
C GLN A 435 -25.71 24.96 -19.22
N GLN A 436 -25.88 23.80 -19.88
CA GLN A 436 -25.64 22.49 -19.29
C GLN A 436 -24.78 21.61 -20.19
N ALA A 437 -23.85 20.89 -19.57
CA ALA A 437 -23.05 19.87 -20.21
C ALA A 437 -23.78 18.52 -20.23
N ASN A 438 -23.62 17.80 -21.35
CA ASN A 438 -24.38 16.59 -21.62
C ASN A 438 -23.45 15.37 -21.72
N ILE A 439 -23.97 14.23 -21.29
CA ILE A 439 -23.41 12.93 -21.64
C ILE A 439 -24.24 12.36 -22.77
N TYR A 440 -23.55 11.90 -23.80
CA TYR A 440 -24.13 11.21 -24.95
C TYR A 440 -23.87 9.72 -24.85
N PHE A 441 -24.89 8.94 -25.18
CA PHE A 441 -24.84 7.50 -25.34
C PHE A 441 -25.15 7.19 -26.80
N TYR A 442 -24.17 6.63 -27.50
CA TYR A 442 -24.31 6.22 -28.90
C TYR A 442 -24.40 4.71 -29.00
N ASN A 443 -25.22 4.22 -29.93
CA ASN A 443 -25.22 2.81 -30.31
C ASN A 443 -23.98 2.51 -31.16
N VAL A 444 -23.28 1.42 -30.86
CA VAL A 444 -22.07 1.01 -31.59
C VAL A 444 -22.40 0.40 -32.97
N GLN A 445 -23.60 -0.15 -33.15
CA GLN A 445 -24.02 -0.79 -34.40
C GLN A 445 -24.72 0.18 -35.36
N THR A 446 -25.71 0.93 -34.87
CA THR A 446 -26.48 1.88 -35.71
C THR A 446 -25.84 3.27 -35.78
N PHE A 447 -24.96 3.60 -34.82
CA PHE A 447 -24.32 4.91 -34.65
C PHE A 447 -25.23 6.05 -34.18
N ASP A 448 -26.51 5.76 -33.96
CA ASP A 448 -27.48 6.75 -33.50
C ASP A 448 -27.27 7.16 -32.04
N GLU A 449 -27.70 8.38 -31.73
CA GLU A 449 -27.78 8.86 -30.35
C GLU A 449 -28.96 8.19 -29.65
N VAL A 450 -28.66 7.26 -28.75
CA VAL A 450 -29.68 6.59 -27.94
C VAL A 450 -30.19 7.54 -26.88
N LYS A 451 -29.29 8.15 -26.10
CA LYS A 451 -29.71 8.95 -24.93
C LYS A 451 -28.78 10.12 -24.67
N ARG A 452 -29.39 11.20 -24.20
CA ARG A 452 -28.70 12.39 -23.67
C ARG A 452 -29.06 12.60 -22.21
N ILE A 453 -28.06 12.77 -21.36
CA ILE A 453 -28.25 13.09 -19.95
C ILE A 453 -27.61 14.46 -19.65
N PRO A 454 -28.39 15.49 -19.29
CA PRO A 454 -27.84 16.75 -18.79
C PRO A 454 -27.32 16.56 -17.36
N VAL A 455 -26.05 16.88 -17.13
CA VAL A 455 -25.36 16.51 -15.88
C VAL A 455 -25.20 17.70 -14.95
N THR A 456 -24.49 18.74 -15.38
CA THR A 456 -24.25 19.93 -14.55
C THR A 456 -24.06 21.16 -15.43
N ASP A 457 -24.12 22.33 -14.80
CA ASP A 457 -23.70 23.61 -15.38
C ASP A 457 -22.16 23.75 -15.42
N SER A 458 -21.43 22.63 -15.60
CA SER A 458 -19.97 22.58 -15.60
C SER A 458 -19.45 21.53 -16.59
N HIS A 459 -18.17 21.62 -16.97
CA HIS A 459 -17.57 20.71 -17.93
C HIS A 459 -17.58 19.25 -17.45
N ILE A 460 -17.92 18.30 -18.33
CA ILE A 460 -17.70 16.88 -18.07
C ILE A 460 -16.30 16.52 -18.56
N ILE A 461 -15.51 15.86 -17.72
CA ILE A 461 -14.11 15.57 -17.99
C ILE A 461 -13.91 14.06 -18.07
N LYS A 462 -14.14 13.34 -16.97
CA LYS A 462 -13.96 11.87 -16.95
C LYS A 462 -15.27 11.13 -16.82
N THR A 463 -15.43 10.08 -17.61
CA THR A 463 -16.54 9.13 -17.53
C THR A 463 -15.98 7.74 -17.26
N LEU A 464 -16.60 7.03 -16.31
CA LEU A 464 -16.20 5.66 -15.94
C LEU A 464 -17.47 4.84 -15.74
N TRP A 465 -17.73 3.92 -16.66
CA TRP A 465 -18.76 2.90 -16.47
C TRP A 465 -18.13 1.67 -15.82
N HIS A 466 -18.53 1.37 -14.58
CA HIS A 466 -18.02 0.21 -13.88
C HIS A 466 -18.77 -1.08 -14.31
N PRO A 467 -18.09 -2.12 -14.80
CA PRO A 467 -18.74 -3.32 -15.34
C PRO A 467 -19.50 -4.16 -14.30
N LYS A 468 -18.93 -4.41 -13.12
CA LYS A 468 -19.63 -5.22 -12.09
C LYS A 468 -20.76 -4.51 -11.35
N LEU A 469 -20.61 -3.21 -11.06
CA LEU A 469 -21.62 -2.43 -10.37
C LEU A 469 -22.76 -2.02 -11.29
N ASN A 470 -22.51 -1.96 -12.60
CA ASN A 470 -23.35 -1.29 -13.59
C ASN A 470 -23.70 0.14 -13.14
N GLN A 471 -22.69 0.93 -12.77
CA GLN A 471 -22.82 2.31 -12.31
C GLN A 471 -21.94 3.21 -13.18
N LEU A 472 -22.42 4.42 -13.46
CA LEU A 472 -21.69 5.41 -14.26
C LEU A 472 -21.20 6.55 -13.36
N PHE A 473 -19.89 6.69 -13.24
CA PHE A 473 -19.25 7.79 -12.53
C PHE A 473 -18.80 8.87 -13.51
N VAL A 474 -19.09 10.11 -13.17
CA VAL A 474 -18.85 11.27 -14.02
C VAL A 474 -18.14 12.35 -13.22
N GLY A 475 -16.92 12.68 -13.62
CA GLY A 475 -16.11 13.73 -13.02
C GLY A 475 -16.39 15.07 -13.68
N CYS A 476 -16.83 16.03 -12.88
CA CYS A 476 -17.22 17.36 -13.33
C CYS A 476 -16.13 18.40 -13.06
N GLY A 477 -16.18 19.52 -13.78
CA GLY A 477 -15.24 20.64 -13.67
C GLY A 477 -15.37 21.45 -12.38
N ASN A 478 -16.49 21.32 -11.66
CA ASN A 478 -16.75 21.97 -10.37
C ASN A 478 -16.28 21.15 -9.15
N GLY A 479 -15.60 20.02 -9.36
CA GLY A 479 -15.14 19.16 -8.27
C GLY A 479 -16.18 18.20 -7.70
N VAL A 480 -17.32 18.05 -8.38
CA VAL A 480 -18.34 17.06 -8.05
C VAL A 480 -18.17 15.81 -8.93
N ILE A 481 -18.26 14.64 -8.30
CA ILE A 481 -18.41 13.37 -8.99
C ILE A 481 -19.88 12.98 -8.91
N LYS A 482 -20.53 12.84 -10.06
CA LYS A 482 -21.89 12.31 -10.14
C LYS A 482 -21.85 10.82 -10.43
N CYS A 483 -22.57 10.04 -9.63
CA CYS A 483 -22.79 8.62 -9.85
C CYS A 483 -24.24 8.43 -10.29
N TYR A 484 -24.43 7.82 -11.46
CA TYR A 484 -25.73 7.37 -11.93
C TYR A 484 -25.84 5.86 -11.76
N TYR A 485 -26.98 5.43 -11.22
CA TYR A 485 -27.28 4.03 -10.99
C TYR A 485 -28.76 3.74 -11.25
N ASP A 486 -29.05 2.47 -11.50
CA ASP A 486 -30.39 1.92 -11.52
C ASP A 486 -30.65 1.13 -10.23
N GLU A 487 -31.84 1.26 -9.65
CA GLU A 487 -32.18 0.55 -8.42
C GLU A 487 -32.26 -0.96 -8.66
N ARG A 488 -32.72 -1.38 -9.85
CA ARG A 488 -32.94 -2.79 -10.20
C ARG A 488 -31.70 -3.42 -10.81
N ARG A 489 -31.07 -2.79 -11.80
CA ARG A 489 -29.92 -3.35 -12.52
C ARG A 489 -28.57 -3.09 -11.87
N SER A 490 -28.41 -2.02 -11.07
CA SER A 490 -27.12 -1.73 -10.44
C SER A 490 -26.96 -2.43 -9.09
N PHE A 491 -25.73 -2.90 -8.84
CA PHE A 491 -25.38 -3.64 -7.63
C PHE A 491 -24.40 -2.85 -6.77
N ARG A 492 -24.56 -2.92 -5.44
CA ARG A 492 -23.61 -2.41 -4.43
C ARG A 492 -23.19 -0.94 -4.70
N GLY A 493 -21.93 -0.59 -4.47
CA GLY A 493 -21.37 0.73 -4.78
C GLY A 493 -22.15 1.86 -4.08
N ALA A 494 -22.51 2.90 -4.83
CA ALA A 494 -23.23 4.06 -4.30
C ALA A 494 -24.56 3.71 -3.61
N LYS A 495 -25.23 2.61 -4.02
CA LYS A 495 -26.49 2.15 -3.40
C LYS A 495 -26.32 1.85 -1.90
N LEU A 496 -25.15 1.35 -1.49
CA LEU A 496 -24.85 1.06 -0.08
C LEU A 496 -24.80 2.32 0.77
N CYS A 497 -24.32 3.43 0.19
CA CYS A 497 -24.14 4.68 0.90
C CYS A 497 -25.48 5.43 1.07
N VAL A 498 -26.39 5.33 0.09
CA VAL A 498 -27.70 6.00 0.11
C VAL A 498 -28.59 5.50 1.25
N VAL A 499 -28.56 4.19 1.52
CA VAL A 499 -29.37 3.58 2.60
C VAL A 499 -28.81 3.90 4.00
N LYS A 500 -27.53 4.24 4.10
CA LYS A 500 -26.87 4.47 5.40
C LYS A 500 -27.21 5.84 5.96
N THR A 501 -27.86 5.84 7.12
CA THR A 501 -28.13 7.07 7.88
C THR A 501 -26.84 7.72 8.35
N TYR A 502 -26.66 9.01 8.04
CA TYR A 502 -25.59 9.83 8.59
C TYR A 502 -25.68 9.88 10.13
N ARG A 503 -24.72 9.25 10.82
CA ARG A 503 -24.59 9.37 12.29
C ARG A 503 -23.62 10.49 12.59
N LYS A 504 -24.14 11.66 12.98
CA LYS A 504 -23.30 12.78 13.45
C LYS A 504 -22.45 12.27 14.62
N LYS A 505 -21.12 12.30 14.48
CA LYS A 505 -20.21 11.99 15.60
C LYS A 505 -20.58 12.93 16.74
N LYS A 506 -21.05 12.39 17.86
CA LYS A 506 -21.24 13.17 19.08
C LYS A 506 -19.86 13.69 19.45
N HIS A 507 -19.62 14.98 19.28
CA HIS A 507 -18.47 15.62 19.89
C HIS A 507 -18.68 15.42 21.39
N ALA A 508 -17.85 14.59 22.01
CA ALA A 508 -17.77 14.56 23.45
C ALA A 508 -17.22 15.93 23.84
N GLU A 509 -18.12 16.87 24.14
CA GLU A 509 -17.78 18.05 24.91
C GLU A 509 -17.32 17.54 26.27
N ILE A 510 -16.05 17.16 26.33
CA ILE A 510 -15.35 16.99 27.59
C ILE A 510 -15.21 18.41 28.10
N MET A 511 -16.24 18.90 28.79
CA MET A 511 -16.06 19.96 29.77
C MET A 511 -15.04 19.41 30.76
N GLY A 512 -13.77 19.74 30.53
CA GLY A 512 -12.70 19.44 31.45
C GLY A 512 -12.95 20.24 32.70
N VAL A 513 -13.77 19.71 33.61
CA VAL A 513 -13.75 20.14 35.00
C VAL A 513 -12.36 19.74 35.48
N SER A 514 -11.43 20.70 35.46
CA SER A 514 -10.11 20.53 36.02
C SER A 514 -10.31 20.20 37.50
N GLN A 515 -10.24 18.91 37.84
CA GLN A 515 -10.34 18.49 39.21
C GLN A 515 -9.11 19.02 39.93
N ILE A 516 -9.30 20.03 40.78
CA ILE A 516 -8.24 20.55 41.65
C ILE A 516 -7.98 19.47 42.71
N ILE A 517 -6.89 18.71 42.53
CA ILE A 517 -6.50 17.66 43.47
C ILE A 517 -5.76 18.31 44.63
N THR A 518 -6.40 18.42 45.78
CA THR A 518 -5.74 18.83 47.03
C THR A 518 -5.07 17.62 47.69
N PRO A 519 -3.73 17.56 47.81
CA PRO A 519 -3.00 16.37 48.28
C PRO A 519 -3.32 15.99 49.74
N HIS A 520 -3.80 16.94 50.55
CA HIS A 520 -4.12 16.75 51.97
C HIS A 520 -5.60 16.97 52.31
N ALA A 521 -6.51 16.76 51.36
CA ALA A 521 -7.94 16.75 51.70
C ALA A 521 -8.25 15.69 52.75
N LEU A 522 -9.00 16.09 53.79
CA LEU A 522 -9.60 15.18 54.76
C LEU A 522 -10.42 14.12 54.01
N PRO A 523 -10.53 12.88 54.53
CA PRO A 523 -11.29 11.80 53.91
C PRO A 523 -12.72 12.18 53.47
N MET A 524 -13.39 13.10 54.17
CA MET A 524 -14.72 13.60 53.79
C MET A 524 -14.75 14.44 52.49
N PHE A 525 -13.64 15.05 52.09
CA PHE A 525 -13.52 15.83 50.84
C PHE A 525 -12.87 15.02 49.70
N ARG A 526 -12.50 13.76 49.94
CA ARG A 526 -12.02 12.87 48.88
C ARG A 526 -13.23 12.30 48.14
N GLN A 527 -13.41 12.68 46.88
CA GLN A 527 -14.43 12.07 46.03
C GLN A 527 -14.16 10.58 45.87
N GLU A 528 -15.13 9.75 46.25
CA GLU A 528 -15.05 8.31 46.05
C GLU A 528 -15.12 7.99 44.55
N LYS A 529 -13.97 7.59 43.99
CA LYS A 529 -13.91 7.11 42.61
C LYS A 529 -14.54 5.73 42.52
N SER A 530 -15.41 5.52 41.53
CA SER A 530 -16.04 4.22 41.30
C SER A 530 -14.97 3.11 41.16
N ARG A 531 -15.29 1.89 41.60
CA ARG A 531 -14.32 0.76 41.58
C ARG A 531 -13.79 0.48 40.17
N SER A 532 -14.57 0.74 39.11
CA SER A 532 -14.15 0.58 37.72
C SER A 532 -13.13 1.63 37.29
N SER A 533 -13.34 2.91 37.66
CA SER A 533 -12.38 3.98 37.37
C SER A 533 -11.06 3.79 38.12
N ARG A 534 -11.09 3.31 39.36
CA ARG A 534 -9.89 2.98 40.14
C ARG A 534 -9.04 1.89 39.48
N LYS A 535 -9.67 0.78 39.05
CA LYS A 535 -8.98 -0.30 38.34
C LYS A 535 -8.39 0.16 37.01
N LYS A 536 -9.09 1.04 36.28
CA LYS A 536 -8.62 1.61 35.02
C LYS A 536 -7.37 2.48 35.23
N VAL A 537 -7.39 3.37 36.22
CA VAL A 537 -6.25 4.24 36.56
C VAL A 537 -5.04 3.43 37.06
N GLU A 538 -5.27 2.35 37.82
CA GLU A 538 -4.22 1.45 38.27
C GLU A 538 -3.56 0.71 37.09
N LYS A 539 -4.37 0.23 36.13
CA LYS A 539 -3.89 -0.37 34.89
C LYS A 539 -3.12 0.63 34.02
N GLU A 540 -3.58 1.88 33.95
CA GLU A 540 -2.90 2.97 33.21
C GLU A 540 -1.59 3.41 33.88
N ARG A 541 -1.48 3.31 35.21
CA ARG A 541 -0.23 3.56 35.95
C ARG A 541 0.81 2.44 35.79
N LEU A 542 0.37 1.22 35.55
CA LEU A 542 1.24 0.09 35.26
C LEU A 542 1.82 0.15 33.83
N ASP A 543 1.15 0.87 32.92
CA ASP A 543 1.55 1.02 31.52
C ASP A 543 2.70 2.05 31.38
N PRO A 544 3.91 1.63 30.99
CA PRO A 544 5.08 2.50 30.85
C PRO A 544 4.85 3.75 30.00
N VAL A 545 4.10 3.57 28.90
CA VAL A 545 3.93 4.59 27.87
C VAL A 545 2.93 5.64 28.33
N LYS A 546 1.83 5.20 28.95
CA LYS A 546 0.78 6.10 29.47
C LYS A 546 1.19 6.80 30.77
N SER A 547 1.97 6.13 31.62
CA SER A 547 2.43 6.71 32.87
C SER A 547 3.66 7.62 32.71
N HIS A 548 4.21 7.73 31.49
CA HIS A 548 5.48 8.42 31.21
C HIS A 548 6.58 8.04 32.21
N ARG A 549 6.67 6.76 32.58
CA ARG A 549 7.69 6.35 33.56
C ARG A 549 9.06 6.45 32.88
N PRO A 550 10.08 7.03 33.54
CA PRO A 550 11.44 6.95 33.05
C PRO A 550 11.87 5.49 32.86
N ASP A 551 12.65 5.22 31.82
CA ASP A 551 13.20 3.88 31.61
C ASP A 551 14.05 3.47 32.81
N LEU A 552 13.85 2.23 33.27
CA LEU A 552 14.66 1.68 34.35
C LEU A 552 16.13 1.57 33.91
N PRO A 553 17.08 1.71 34.85
CA PRO A 553 18.48 1.49 34.55
C PRO A 553 18.70 0.05 34.05
N ILE A 554 19.25 -0.08 32.84
CA ILE A 554 19.53 -1.37 32.20
C ILE A 554 20.82 -1.97 32.78
N THR A 555 20.76 -3.24 33.18
CA THR A 555 21.87 -3.95 33.84
C THR A 555 22.89 -4.61 32.87
N SER A 556 22.67 -4.53 31.54
CA SER A 556 23.49 -5.21 30.52
C SER A 556 23.87 -4.26 29.38
N GLY A 557 25.15 -4.26 28.98
CA GLY A 557 25.69 -3.29 28.04
C GLY A 557 25.61 -3.78 26.59
N GLN A 558 24.73 -3.18 25.80
CA GLN A 558 24.79 -3.21 24.33
C GLN A 558 24.12 -1.93 23.79
N GLY A 559 24.62 -1.36 22.69
CA GLY A 559 24.05 -0.15 22.09
C GLY A 559 24.57 1.19 22.64
N GLY A 560 25.86 1.27 22.99
CA GLY A 560 26.50 2.54 23.37
C GLY A 560 26.39 2.91 24.86
N ARG A 561 25.94 1.98 25.71
CA ARG A 561 25.93 2.13 27.17
C ARG A 561 26.80 1.05 27.82
N VAL A 562 27.69 1.48 28.71
CA VAL A 562 28.73 0.62 29.31
C VAL A 562 28.14 -0.09 30.54
N ALA A 563 28.17 -1.43 30.55
CA ALA A 563 27.90 -2.21 31.76
C ALA A 563 29.17 -2.38 32.60
N SER A 564 29.00 -2.51 33.91
CA SER A 564 30.09 -2.90 34.80
C SER A 564 30.55 -4.31 34.43
N SER A 565 31.81 -4.38 33.98
CA SER A 565 32.58 -5.53 33.51
C SER A 565 32.01 -6.91 33.86
N GLY A 566 31.47 -7.61 32.85
CA GLY A 566 30.93 -8.96 32.98
C GLY A 566 31.71 -9.99 32.15
N GLY A 567 32.24 -11.02 32.81
CA GLY A 567 32.33 -12.43 32.37
C GLY A 567 33.04 -12.85 31.08
N THR A 568 33.51 -11.96 30.20
CA THR A 568 34.11 -12.34 28.91
C THR A 568 35.62 -12.14 28.85
N LEU A 569 36.26 -12.57 27.74
CA LEU A 569 37.69 -12.42 27.41
C LEU A 569 38.27 -11.02 27.72
N SER A 570 37.45 -9.97 27.60
CA SER A 570 37.76 -8.60 28.02
C SER A 570 38.12 -8.46 29.51
N SER A 571 37.49 -9.23 30.40
CA SER A 571 37.84 -9.31 31.83
C SER A 571 39.21 -9.99 32.05
N TYR A 572 39.51 -11.04 31.28
CA TYR A 572 40.82 -11.71 31.31
C TYR A 572 41.95 -10.79 30.81
N VAL A 573 41.69 -10.04 29.73
CA VAL A 573 42.63 -9.05 29.19
C VAL A 573 42.85 -7.90 30.16
N ILE A 574 41.79 -7.35 30.79
CA ILE A 574 41.95 -6.29 31.80
C ILE A 574 42.72 -6.80 33.03
N ARG A 575 42.48 -8.04 33.48
CA ARG A 575 43.20 -8.61 34.61
C ARG A 575 44.69 -8.83 34.28
N ASN A 576 45.00 -9.36 33.10
CA ASN A 576 46.38 -9.67 32.73
C ASN A 576 47.19 -8.46 32.23
N LEU A 577 46.61 -7.55 31.45
CA LEU A 577 47.29 -6.32 31.02
C LEU A 577 47.26 -5.22 32.10
N GLY A 578 46.21 -5.17 32.91
CA GLY A 578 46.04 -4.15 33.95
C GLY A 578 46.97 -4.32 35.15
N LEU A 579 47.50 -5.53 35.39
CA LEU A 579 48.44 -5.80 36.47
C LEU A 579 49.90 -5.50 36.11
N SER A 580 50.30 -5.60 34.83
CA SER A 580 51.72 -5.52 34.45
C SER A 580 52.20 -4.13 34.02
N LYS A 581 51.31 -3.16 33.79
CA LYS A 581 51.67 -1.82 33.27
C LYS A 581 51.19 -0.62 34.09
N ARG A 582 50.34 -0.80 35.10
CA ARG A 582 49.82 0.31 35.92
C ARG A 582 50.75 0.79 37.03
N VAL A 583 51.95 0.22 37.14
CA VAL A 583 52.93 0.65 38.18
C VAL A 583 53.52 2.04 37.85
N ASP A 584 53.44 2.48 36.59
CA ASP A 584 54.03 3.74 36.13
C ASP A 584 53.00 4.84 35.76
N ASP A 585 51.70 4.54 35.72
CA ASP A 585 50.67 5.52 35.31
C ASP A 585 50.18 6.42 36.46
N ASP A 586 50.39 6.03 37.73
CA ASP A 586 49.92 6.75 38.93
C ASP A 586 51.06 7.44 39.71
N GLN A 587 52.27 7.56 39.15
CA GLN A 587 53.32 8.34 39.80
C GLN A 587 53.15 9.83 39.53
N ASP A 588 52.96 10.61 40.59
CA ASP A 588 53.01 12.07 40.49
C ASP A 588 54.34 12.49 39.86
N PRO A 589 54.34 13.44 38.91
CA PRO A 589 55.55 13.81 38.17
C PRO A 589 56.68 14.27 39.10
N ARG A 590 56.32 14.80 40.28
CA ARG A 590 57.26 15.17 41.33
C ARG A 590 57.98 13.97 41.94
N GLU A 591 57.25 12.91 42.28
CA GLU A 591 57.83 11.69 42.87
C GLU A 591 58.69 10.95 41.84
N ALA A 592 58.23 10.89 40.59
CA ALA A 592 58.98 10.31 39.49
C ALA A 592 60.34 11.02 39.29
N ILE A 593 60.37 12.36 39.34
CA ILE A 593 61.61 13.13 39.22
C ILE A 593 62.50 12.98 40.47
N LEU A 594 61.91 13.02 41.68
CA LEU A 594 62.65 12.87 42.94
C LEU A 594 63.37 11.53 43.06
N LYS A 595 62.78 10.45 42.50
CA LYS A 595 63.40 9.12 42.46
C LYS A 595 64.78 9.14 41.81
N TYR A 596 64.97 9.96 40.77
CA TYR A 596 66.23 10.09 40.03
C TYR A 596 67.13 11.23 40.55
N ALA A 597 66.69 12.02 41.54
CA ALA A 597 67.44 13.18 42.03
C ALA A 597 68.78 12.78 42.69
N LYS A 598 68.79 11.71 43.50
CA LYS A 598 70.02 11.19 44.13
C LYS A 598 71.01 10.65 43.10
N GLU A 599 70.51 9.90 42.12
CA GLU A 599 71.34 9.34 41.05
C GLU A 599 71.95 10.44 40.16
N ALA A 600 71.18 11.50 39.90
CA ALA A 600 71.66 12.67 39.15
C ALA A 600 72.71 13.49 39.93
N GLU A 601 72.63 13.53 41.27
CA GLU A 601 73.63 14.18 42.13
C GLU A 601 74.93 13.38 42.21
N GLU A 602 74.84 12.06 42.36
CA GLU A 602 75.99 11.16 42.44
C GLU A 602 76.73 11.02 41.09
N ASN A 603 76.00 10.96 39.97
CA ASN A 603 76.56 10.75 38.63
C ASN A 603 76.11 11.83 37.62
N PRO A 604 76.59 13.09 37.75
CA PRO A 604 76.18 14.17 36.86
C PRO A 604 76.88 14.06 35.50
N TYR A 605 76.30 13.32 34.57
CA TYR A 605 76.92 13.09 33.26
C TYR A 605 76.63 14.21 32.24
N TRP A 606 75.41 14.75 32.21
CA TRP A 606 74.95 15.56 31.08
C TRP A 606 75.05 17.10 31.26
N ILE A 607 74.81 17.64 32.46
CA ILE A 607 74.60 19.11 32.64
C ILE A 607 75.55 19.73 33.67
N ALA A 608 75.72 19.12 34.85
CA ALA A 608 76.49 19.75 35.93
C ALA A 608 78.00 19.98 35.62
N PRO A 609 78.71 19.16 34.82
CA PRO A 609 80.11 19.42 34.49
C PRO A 609 80.32 20.73 33.72
N ALA A 610 79.37 21.11 32.86
CA ALA A 610 79.46 22.30 32.02
C ALA A 610 79.25 23.61 32.81
N TYR A 611 78.45 23.58 33.87
CA TYR A 611 78.07 24.77 34.64
C TYR A 611 78.83 24.94 35.97
N LYS A 612 79.69 24.00 36.36
CA LYS A 612 80.52 24.09 37.57
C LYS A 612 81.35 25.38 37.69
N LYS A 613 81.75 25.99 36.56
CA LYS A 613 82.56 27.22 36.53
C LYS A 613 81.74 28.52 36.44
N THR A 614 80.50 28.45 35.97
CA THR A 614 79.67 29.62 35.61
C THR A 614 78.42 29.77 36.47
N GLN A 615 78.17 28.83 37.40
CA GLN A 615 76.99 28.88 38.25
C GLN A 615 77.11 29.99 39.31
N PRO A 616 76.22 31.00 39.31
CA PRO A 616 76.24 32.06 40.33
C PRO A 616 75.90 31.48 41.71
N LYS A 617 76.53 32.01 42.76
CA LYS A 617 76.21 31.63 44.15
C LYS A 617 74.78 32.11 44.49
N PRO A 618 73.85 31.22 44.84
CA PRO A 618 72.52 31.63 45.24
C PRO A 618 72.61 32.36 46.60
N VAL A 619 72.14 33.61 46.64
CA VAL A 619 71.94 34.35 47.88
C VAL A 619 70.48 34.11 48.27
N PHE A 620 70.26 33.26 49.27
CA PHE A 620 68.92 33.09 49.84
C PHE A 620 68.66 34.21 50.86
N SER A 621 67.42 34.67 50.92
CA SER A 621 66.98 35.57 52.00
C SER A 621 67.13 34.85 53.35
N GLU A 622 67.69 35.52 54.34
CA GLU A 622 67.76 35.00 55.71
C GLU A 622 66.35 34.66 56.23
N PRO A 623 66.18 33.56 56.96
CA PRO A 623 64.88 33.17 57.49
C PRO A 623 64.38 34.22 58.48
N VAL A 624 63.22 34.80 58.19
CA VAL A 624 62.54 35.76 59.07
C VAL A 624 62.08 35.03 60.33
N ASP A 625 62.46 35.55 61.50
CA ASP A 625 62.08 35.01 62.80
C ASP A 625 60.55 35.02 62.99
N PRO A 626 59.92 33.92 63.46
CA PRO A 626 58.46 33.76 63.48
C PRO A 626 57.71 34.61 64.52
N ASN A 627 58.37 35.56 65.20
CA ASN A 627 57.76 36.36 66.28
C ASN A 627 57.37 37.80 65.88
N GLU A 628 57.51 38.21 64.62
CA GLU A 628 57.10 39.56 64.14
C GLU A 628 55.85 39.55 63.22
N GLU A 629 54.92 38.62 63.42
CA GLU A 629 53.72 38.46 62.57
C GLU A 629 52.50 39.34 62.96
N GLN A 630 52.69 40.47 63.67
CA GLN A 630 51.55 41.27 64.16
C GLN A 630 51.26 42.60 63.46
N ASN A 631 52.04 43.07 62.47
CA ASN A 631 51.72 44.35 61.80
C ASN A 631 52.11 44.42 60.31
N GLU A 632 51.52 43.56 59.46
CA GLU A 632 51.51 43.79 58.01
C GLU A 632 50.14 43.50 57.36
N PRO A 633 49.76 44.27 56.31
CA PRO A 633 48.41 44.27 55.74
C PRO A 633 48.03 42.95 55.04
N SER A 634 46.75 42.58 55.17
CA SER A 634 46.13 41.29 54.82
C SER A 634 46.16 40.84 53.35
N LEU A 635 46.90 41.53 52.48
CA LEU A 635 47.02 41.25 51.04
C LEU A 635 48.22 40.36 50.65
N LYS A 636 49.04 39.92 51.61
CA LYS A 636 50.20 39.03 51.38
C LYS A 636 50.21 37.76 52.22
N LYS A 637 49.05 37.28 52.69
CA LYS A 637 48.97 35.92 53.25
C LYS A 637 48.90 34.92 52.10
N ALA A 638 50.00 34.19 51.88
CA ALA A 638 50.03 33.05 50.97
C ALA A 638 48.96 32.03 51.40
N LYS A 639 48.11 31.61 50.46
CA LYS A 639 47.17 30.50 50.69
C LYS A 639 47.99 29.26 51.02
N LYS A 640 47.86 28.76 52.24
CA LYS A 640 48.27 27.40 52.59
C LYS A 640 47.27 26.45 51.93
N GLU A 641 47.74 25.67 50.97
CA GLU A 641 47.12 24.40 50.58
C GLU A 641 47.53 23.30 51.56
#